data_AF-W2SM44-F1
#
_entry.id   AF-W2SM44-F1
#
_cell.length_a   1.000
_cell.length_b   1.000
_cell.length_c   1.000
_cell.angle_alpha   90.00
_cell.angle_beta   90.00
_cell.angle_gamma   90.00
#
_symmetry.space_group_name_H-M   'P 1'
#
loop_
_entity.id
_entity.type
_entity.pdbx_description
1 polymer ?
#
loop_
_entity_poly.entity_id
_entity_poly.type
_entity_poly.pdbx_seq_one_letter_code
_entity_poly.pdbx_strand_id
1 'polypeptide(L)'
;AIVVTDGERILGLGDLGAYGIGIPVGKLALYVALAGLFPEWCLPVLIDVGTDNQSLLNDPFYTGLRRNRVRGPEYDALIDNFMKACTKRFGRDTLIQFEDFGNQNAYRLLDRYKNEYCMFNDDIQGTASVVVAGLLATTRITKKKLSQQKLVFLGAGGAATGVAEMCVRQMVDEGLSENDACANIYMMDIDGLITKSRSANLSDRHLRFAKDLPDTKNLLEVVRTVKPGGLIGASTVAGAFTSEIIEEMAQINPRPIIFALSNPTSKAECTAEAAYRLTNKRLKLQRVANSVTEKSLNTYSRLYPRLKSIRELSIQIAIEVGEYLYSHNLATLHPKPEDMELFIRQHVYSVEYQDLINKTYDWPAKDSKHGFPVPVLRRSSMDEEYVCLSQCHEVAQETDDILNSPVPSAEQKGLLSEEVYNMKDSKIKALYKWYRPEIVTPGKRSFDLLRTPKFNKVNIISYNKKGMAFSLYERQFLGLHGLLPPTFMTLEQQAYRVMSHLRQQPNDLAKYIQLDSLQDTNEKLFYRVICDNVKELMRIVYTPTVGLACQKFGFIYRNPKGLYITIHDNSVSKIYQILSNWPNKDIQAIVVTDGERILGLGDLGAYGMGIPVGKLALYVALAGVHPEHCLPILLDVGTNNNANTGVAEMCIRQMVEEGISEEEACQNIFMFDIDGLITKSRMDSLLPRHRRFAKDLPDTKDLYEVVKMVKPHALIGASTKGGAFTQEIITEMAQNNERPIIFALSNPTKNSECTAEQAFKLTNGKVLFASGSPFENVEVDGKIYKPGQGNNSYIFPGVALGAVLFKAKHIPDKVFLLAARKVAALVPDKSLFKYCRIYPRLKNIREISVQIAMEIGNYFYHHNLATLHPEPEDMEMYIRMNIYSSQYTDLINKPYEWPPQDSKHGFPVPLLERLSMEDE
;
A
#
# COMPACT_ATOMS: atom_id res chain seq x y z
N ALA A 1 3.37 -0.95 25.53
CA ALA A 1 2.18 -0.08 25.54
C ALA A 1 1.13 -0.61 24.56
N ILE A 2 -0.04 -0.96 25.07
CA ILE A 2 -1.21 -1.38 24.30
C ILE A 2 -2.21 -0.22 24.33
N VAL A 3 -2.74 0.21 23.19
CA VAL A 3 -3.91 1.10 23.16
C VAL A 3 -5.08 0.31 22.60
N VAL A 4 -6.19 0.27 23.33
CA VAL A 4 -7.36 -0.55 23.02
C VAL A 4 -8.65 0.29 22.96
N THR A 5 -9.52 -0.04 22.01
CA THR A 5 -10.87 0.53 21.86
C THR A 5 -11.88 -0.55 21.50
N ASP A 6 -13.15 -0.37 21.83
CA ASP A 6 -14.28 -1.17 21.33
C ASP A 6 -15.05 -0.48 20.20
N GLY A 7 -14.58 0.70 19.74
CA GLY A 7 -15.14 1.43 18.61
C GLY A 7 -16.51 2.09 18.85
N GLU A 8 -16.99 2.15 20.11
CA GLU A 8 -18.36 2.57 20.42
C GLU A 8 -18.57 4.08 20.32
N ARG A 9 -17.58 4.91 20.71
CA ARG A 9 -17.80 6.36 20.89
C ARG A 9 -16.79 7.27 20.19
N ILE A 10 -16.31 6.87 19.02
CA ILE A 10 -15.24 7.54 18.28
C ILE A 10 -15.57 9.02 18.01
N LEU A 11 -14.90 9.94 18.72
CA LEU A 11 -14.75 11.38 18.45
C LEU A 11 -15.96 12.12 17.79
N GLY A 12 -17.17 11.87 18.30
CA GLY A 12 -18.39 12.53 17.83
C GLY A 12 -18.93 12.05 16.46
N LEU A 13 -18.30 11.02 15.87
CA LEU A 13 -18.80 10.21 14.74
C LEU A 13 -19.74 9.10 15.22
N GLY A 14 -19.60 8.66 16.48
CA GLY A 14 -20.45 7.64 17.11
C GLY A 14 -19.88 6.24 16.97
N ASP A 15 -20.77 5.25 16.89
CA ASP A 15 -20.39 3.84 16.79
C ASP A 15 -19.89 3.51 15.38
N LEU A 16 -18.59 3.16 15.31
CA LEU A 16 -17.91 2.70 14.10
C LEU A 16 -17.58 1.19 14.15
N GLY A 17 -17.79 0.54 15.30
CA GLY A 17 -17.30 -0.80 15.63
C GLY A 17 -15.90 -1.05 15.08
N ALA A 18 -15.74 -2.05 14.21
CA ALA A 18 -14.42 -2.43 13.70
C ALA A 18 -13.68 -1.37 12.85
N TYR A 19 -14.35 -0.32 12.36
CA TYR A 19 -13.67 0.80 11.71
C TYR A 19 -12.95 1.74 12.70
N GLY A 20 -13.15 1.57 14.01
CA GLY A 20 -12.47 2.34 15.07
C GLY A 20 -10.97 2.07 15.24
N ILE A 21 -10.41 1.01 14.64
CA ILE A 21 -8.99 0.61 14.77
C ILE A 21 -7.98 1.71 14.38
N GLY A 22 -8.40 2.72 13.60
CA GLY A 22 -7.54 3.87 13.27
C GLY A 22 -7.12 4.71 14.48
N ILE A 23 -7.93 4.75 15.55
CA ILE A 23 -7.64 5.55 16.75
C ILE A 23 -6.44 5.01 17.55
N PRO A 24 -6.39 3.73 17.98
CA PRO A 24 -5.23 3.20 18.71
C PRO A 24 -3.94 3.25 17.88
N VAL A 25 -4.03 3.09 16.55
CA VAL A 25 -2.88 3.30 15.64
C VAL A 25 -2.39 4.75 15.70
N GLY A 26 -3.30 5.72 15.64
CA GLY A 26 -2.97 7.15 15.74
C GLY A 26 -2.37 7.53 17.09
N LYS A 27 -2.94 7.05 18.21
CA LYS A 27 -2.42 7.30 19.56
C LYS A 27 -1.01 6.74 19.75
N LEU A 28 -0.73 5.52 19.27
CA LEU A 28 0.61 4.94 19.32
C LEU A 28 1.61 5.66 18.40
N ALA A 29 1.18 6.15 17.24
CA ALA A 29 2.04 7.00 16.41
C ALA A 29 2.43 8.31 17.12
N LEU A 30 1.52 8.89 17.91
CA LEU A 30 1.83 10.05 18.77
C LEU A 30 2.77 9.68 19.93
N TYR A 31 2.66 8.48 20.51
CA TYR A 31 3.61 7.99 21.52
C TYR A 31 5.04 7.92 20.97
N VAL A 32 5.22 7.34 19.78
CA VAL A 32 6.53 7.27 19.11
C VAL A 32 7.04 8.67 18.75
N ALA A 33 6.20 9.50 18.12
CA ALA A 33 6.63 10.81 17.61
C ALA A 33 6.92 11.82 18.74
N LEU A 34 6.03 11.91 19.73
CA LEU A 34 6.06 12.94 20.76
C LEU A 34 6.81 12.48 22.01
N ALA A 35 6.41 11.36 22.61
CA ALA A 35 7.03 10.84 23.84
C ALA A 35 8.32 10.04 23.58
N GLY A 36 8.54 9.59 22.34
CA GLY A 36 9.75 8.86 21.97
C GLY A 36 9.75 7.39 22.37
N LEU A 37 8.58 6.74 22.48
CA LEU A 37 8.56 5.29 22.70
C LEU A 37 9.05 4.53 21.46
N PHE A 38 9.69 3.38 21.68
CA PHE A 38 10.10 2.50 20.58
C PHE A 38 8.86 1.90 19.87
N PRO A 39 8.80 1.94 18.51
CA PRO A 39 7.66 1.38 17.75
C PRO A 39 7.36 -0.09 18.03
N GLU A 40 8.39 -0.87 18.35
CA GLU A 40 8.30 -2.30 18.69
C GLU A 40 7.57 -2.57 20.03
N TRP A 41 7.47 -1.58 20.91
CA TRP A 41 6.74 -1.70 22.18
C TRP A 41 5.26 -1.34 22.05
N CYS A 42 4.79 -0.99 20.85
CA CYS A 42 3.47 -0.42 20.60
C CYS A 42 2.54 -1.43 19.92
N LEU A 43 1.40 -1.74 20.54
CA LEU A 43 0.39 -2.66 20.00
C LEU A 43 -1.02 -2.02 19.96
N PRO A 44 -1.56 -1.68 18.77
CA PRO A 44 -2.94 -1.23 18.64
C PRO A 44 -3.90 -2.41 18.70
N VAL A 45 -4.99 -2.28 19.47
CA VAL A 45 -6.02 -3.31 19.61
C VAL A 45 -7.41 -2.73 19.40
N LEU A 46 -8.26 -3.50 18.74
CA LEU A 46 -9.71 -3.30 18.67
C LEU A 46 -10.38 -4.55 19.25
N ILE A 47 -11.31 -4.36 20.19
CA ILE A 47 -12.17 -5.44 20.68
C ILE A 47 -13.52 -5.33 19.95
N ASP A 48 -13.69 -6.15 18.91
CA ASP A 48 -14.92 -6.18 18.11
C ASP A 48 -16.04 -6.94 18.84
N VAL A 49 -16.98 -6.18 19.41
CA VAL A 49 -18.17 -6.70 20.09
C VAL A 49 -19.45 -6.58 19.25
N GLY A 50 -19.33 -6.21 17.97
CA GLY A 50 -20.44 -5.78 17.12
C GLY A 50 -20.58 -4.26 17.01
N THR A 51 -21.66 -3.81 16.36
CA THR A 51 -22.01 -2.39 16.21
C THR A 51 -23.52 -2.22 16.21
N ASP A 52 -24.02 -1.20 16.90
CA ASP A 52 -25.43 -0.81 16.93
C ASP A 52 -25.78 0.12 15.74
N ASN A 53 -24.81 0.41 14.88
CA ASN A 53 -24.96 1.25 13.71
C ASN A 53 -25.51 0.47 12.50
N GLN A 54 -26.82 0.56 12.27
CA GLN A 54 -27.51 -0.13 11.18
C GLN A 54 -26.93 0.16 9.78
N SER A 55 -26.36 1.35 9.56
CA SER A 55 -25.74 1.68 8.26
C SER A 55 -24.49 0.83 7.99
N LEU A 56 -23.73 0.50 9.04
CA LEU A 56 -22.56 -0.38 8.97
C LEU A 56 -22.96 -1.86 8.90
N LEU A 57 -24.01 -2.26 9.64
CA LEU A 57 -24.57 -3.63 9.51
C LEU A 57 -25.06 -3.92 8.07
N ASN A 58 -25.66 -2.91 7.42
CA ASN A 58 -26.14 -2.98 6.04
C ASN A 58 -25.02 -2.83 4.99
N ASP A 59 -23.87 -2.25 5.31
CA ASP A 59 -22.73 -2.11 4.39
C ASP A 59 -22.13 -3.50 4.09
N PRO A 60 -22.19 -4.02 2.84
CA PRO A 60 -21.60 -5.32 2.50
C PRO A 60 -20.07 -5.35 2.64
N PHE A 61 -19.42 -4.19 2.81
CA PHE A 61 -17.97 -4.07 3.01
C PHE A 61 -17.54 -3.92 4.47
N TYR A 62 -18.49 -3.79 5.41
CA TYR A 62 -18.19 -3.80 6.85
C TYR A 62 -17.42 -5.05 7.26
N THR A 63 -16.27 -4.83 7.91
CA THR A 63 -15.28 -5.87 8.23
C THR A 63 -15.40 -6.43 9.64
N GLY A 64 -16.26 -5.85 10.47
CA GLY A 64 -16.52 -6.29 11.84
C GLY A 64 -17.68 -7.29 11.97
N LEU A 65 -17.99 -7.68 13.20
CA LEU A 65 -19.10 -8.57 13.50
C LEU A 65 -20.44 -7.93 13.12
N ARG A 66 -21.20 -8.60 12.24
CA ARG A 66 -22.52 -8.16 11.77
C ARG A 66 -23.63 -8.50 12.78
N ARG A 67 -23.51 -7.94 13.98
CA ARG A 67 -24.49 -8.03 15.07
C ARG A 67 -24.50 -6.73 15.86
N ASN A 68 -25.63 -6.46 16.50
CA ASN A 68 -25.72 -5.46 17.56
C ASN A 68 -24.70 -5.77 18.66
N ARG A 69 -24.28 -4.76 19.42
CA ARG A 69 -23.21 -4.89 20.41
C ARG A 69 -23.56 -5.87 21.52
N VAL A 70 -22.63 -6.75 21.85
CA VAL A 70 -22.69 -7.58 23.06
C VAL A 70 -22.55 -6.69 24.29
N ARG A 71 -23.43 -6.88 25.28
CA ARG A 71 -23.50 -6.11 26.52
C ARG A 71 -23.52 -7.04 27.75
N GLY A 72 -23.24 -6.50 28.93
CA GLY A 72 -23.37 -7.23 30.20
C GLY A 72 -22.30 -8.32 30.40
N PRO A 73 -22.62 -9.44 31.07
CA PRO A 73 -21.63 -10.42 31.51
C PRO A 73 -20.75 -11.05 30.41
N GLU A 74 -21.28 -11.23 29.20
CA GLU A 74 -20.50 -11.77 28.07
C GLU A 74 -19.41 -10.79 27.60
N TYR A 75 -19.74 -9.49 27.55
CA TYR A 75 -18.76 -8.43 27.27
C TYR A 75 -17.68 -8.40 28.37
N ASP A 76 -18.09 -8.46 29.64
CA ASP A 76 -17.16 -8.42 30.77
C ASP A 76 -16.20 -9.62 30.80
N ALA A 77 -16.70 -10.81 30.50
CA ALA A 77 -15.86 -12.01 30.38
C ALA A 77 -14.82 -11.88 29.27
N LEU A 78 -15.17 -11.22 28.15
CA LEU A 78 -14.22 -10.93 27.06
C LEU A 78 -13.12 -9.95 27.52
N ILE A 79 -13.47 -8.85 28.19
CA ILE A 79 -12.48 -7.88 28.66
C ILE A 79 -11.60 -8.49 29.77
N ASP A 80 -12.17 -9.23 30.72
CA ASP A 80 -11.39 -9.95 31.76
C ASP A 80 -10.37 -10.91 31.14
N ASN A 81 -10.78 -11.68 30.13
CA ASN A 81 -9.90 -12.60 29.43
C ASN A 81 -8.83 -11.86 28.62
N PHE A 82 -9.16 -10.72 28.01
CA PHE A 82 -8.20 -9.85 27.34
C PHE A 82 -7.12 -9.32 28.30
N MET A 83 -7.50 -8.74 29.44
CA MET A 83 -6.56 -8.21 30.44
C MET A 83 -5.62 -9.29 31.00
N LYS A 84 -6.17 -10.49 31.27
CA LYS A 84 -5.40 -11.68 31.68
C LYS A 84 -4.47 -12.18 30.57
N ALA A 85 -4.91 -12.19 29.31
CA ALA A 85 -4.11 -12.63 28.19
C ALA A 85 -2.93 -11.67 27.91
N CYS A 86 -3.17 -10.36 27.94
CA CYS A 86 -2.13 -9.35 27.78
C CYS A 86 -1.05 -9.49 28.86
N THR A 87 -1.43 -9.56 30.14
CA THR A 87 -0.46 -9.71 31.24
C THR A 87 0.26 -11.05 31.22
N LYS A 88 -0.40 -12.15 30.85
CA LYS A 88 0.23 -13.47 30.67
C LYS A 88 1.22 -13.51 29.51
N ARG A 89 0.97 -12.76 28.42
CA ARG A 89 1.82 -12.75 27.21
C ARG A 89 2.97 -11.76 27.27
N PHE A 90 2.76 -10.59 27.89
CA PHE A 90 3.68 -9.45 27.82
C PHE A 90 4.18 -8.95 29.18
N GLY A 91 3.71 -9.51 30.30
CA GLY A 91 4.09 -9.07 31.65
C GLY A 91 3.10 -8.09 32.29
N ARG A 92 3.18 -7.92 33.61
CA ARG A 92 2.32 -6.99 34.40
C ARG A 92 2.71 -5.53 34.28
N ASP A 93 3.94 -5.28 33.84
CA ASP A 93 4.54 -4.01 33.45
C ASP A 93 4.04 -3.47 32.10
N THR A 94 3.22 -4.24 31.37
CA THR A 94 2.58 -3.78 30.14
C THR A 94 1.52 -2.72 30.42
N LEU A 95 1.82 -1.47 30.07
CA LEU A 95 0.86 -0.36 30.03
C LEU A 95 -0.29 -0.63 29.04
N ILE A 96 -1.55 -0.52 29.51
CA ILE A 96 -2.78 -0.66 28.71
C ILE A 96 -3.62 0.64 28.79
N GLN A 97 -3.77 1.36 27.68
CA GLN A 97 -4.63 2.55 27.56
C GLN A 97 -5.99 2.17 26.97
N PHE A 98 -7.06 2.55 27.65
CA PHE A 98 -8.44 2.45 27.14
C PHE A 98 -8.85 3.77 26.46
N GLU A 99 -9.44 3.65 25.28
CA GLU A 99 -9.66 4.75 24.32
C GLU A 99 -11.04 4.66 23.64
N ASP A 100 -11.80 5.75 23.58
CA ASP A 100 -13.09 5.89 22.86
C ASP A 100 -14.17 4.84 23.25
N PHE A 101 -14.10 4.31 24.48
CA PHE A 101 -15.09 3.37 25.03
C PHE A 101 -16.44 4.05 25.32
N GLY A 102 -17.54 3.30 25.18
CA GLY A 102 -18.88 3.77 25.55
C GLY A 102 -18.97 4.17 27.03
N ASN A 103 -19.66 5.28 27.35
CA ASN A 103 -19.72 5.88 28.69
C ASN A 103 -20.12 4.90 29.81
N GLN A 104 -21.05 3.97 29.51
CA GLN A 104 -21.52 2.96 30.47
C GLN A 104 -20.44 1.93 30.83
N ASN A 105 -19.49 1.70 29.92
CA ASN A 105 -18.39 0.76 30.09
C ASN A 105 -17.13 1.45 30.63
N ALA A 106 -16.77 2.63 30.09
CA ALA A 106 -15.49 3.29 30.37
C ALA A 106 -15.17 3.43 31.88
N TYR A 107 -16.12 3.94 32.69
CA TYR A 107 -15.94 4.05 34.15
C TYR A 107 -15.91 2.70 34.85
N ARG A 108 -16.83 1.81 34.48
CA ARG A 108 -17.02 0.51 35.12
C ARG A 108 -15.80 -0.39 34.94
N LEU A 109 -15.19 -0.36 33.75
CA LEU A 109 -13.94 -1.07 33.47
C LEU A 109 -12.74 -0.39 34.13
N LEU A 110 -12.68 0.96 34.13
CA LEU A 110 -11.63 1.69 34.84
C LEU A 110 -11.64 1.36 36.34
N ASP A 111 -12.80 1.38 37.00
CA ASP A 111 -12.92 1.04 38.42
C ASP A 111 -12.56 -0.42 38.71
N ARG A 112 -12.87 -1.34 37.79
CA ARG A 112 -12.55 -2.77 37.89
C ARG A 112 -11.05 -3.07 37.79
N TYR A 113 -10.30 -2.35 36.95
CA TYR A 113 -8.92 -2.74 36.60
C TYR A 113 -7.82 -1.80 37.11
N LYS A 114 -8.11 -0.53 37.43
CA LYS A 114 -7.10 0.50 37.79
C LYS A 114 -6.19 0.16 38.97
N ASN A 115 -6.61 -0.76 39.85
CA ASN A 115 -5.86 -1.18 41.04
C ASN A 115 -5.07 -2.49 40.83
N GLU A 116 -5.32 -3.22 39.73
CA GLU A 116 -4.73 -4.55 39.46
C GLU A 116 -3.79 -4.56 38.24
N TYR A 117 -3.99 -3.64 37.29
CA TYR A 117 -3.28 -3.58 36.00
C TYR A 117 -2.65 -2.21 35.79
N CYS A 118 -1.49 -2.18 35.12
CA CYS A 118 -0.88 -0.94 34.64
C CYS A 118 -1.75 -0.33 33.54
N MET A 119 -2.76 0.47 33.90
CA MET A 119 -3.75 0.98 32.94
C MET A 119 -4.25 2.39 33.25
N PHE A 120 -4.72 3.09 32.22
CA PHE A 120 -5.50 4.31 32.35
C PHE A 120 -6.52 4.44 31.22
N ASN A 121 -7.51 5.33 31.38
CA ASN A 121 -8.47 5.69 30.33
C ASN A 121 -8.24 7.14 29.89
N ASP A 122 -8.04 7.40 28.60
CA ASP A 122 -7.65 8.74 28.11
C ASP A 122 -8.82 9.75 28.12
N ASP A 123 -10.03 9.31 27.82
CA ASP A 123 -11.24 10.15 27.83
C ASP A 123 -11.59 10.66 29.23
N ILE A 124 -11.34 9.85 30.27
CA ILE A 124 -11.62 10.18 31.67
C ILE A 124 -10.39 10.84 32.30
N GLN A 125 -9.24 10.16 32.33
CA GLN A 125 -8.06 10.61 33.10
C GLN A 125 -7.15 11.52 32.27
N GLY A 126 -6.90 11.21 31.00
CA GLY A 126 -6.06 12.03 30.11
C GLY A 126 -6.65 13.42 29.89
N THR A 127 -7.93 13.49 29.51
CA THR A 127 -8.68 14.74 29.35
C THR A 127 -8.74 15.52 30.66
N ALA A 128 -8.99 14.86 31.81
CA ALA A 128 -8.99 15.50 33.11
C ALA A 128 -7.65 16.16 33.45
N SER A 129 -6.53 15.45 33.25
CA SER A 129 -5.19 15.99 33.49
C SER A 129 -4.87 17.19 32.60
N VAL A 130 -5.25 17.18 31.32
CA VAL A 130 -5.03 18.32 30.41
C VAL A 130 -5.84 19.55 30.85
N VAL A 131 -7.11 19.38 31.24
CA VAL A 131 -7.95 20.51 31.69
C VAL A 131 -7.48 21.04 33.04
N VAL A 132 -7.13 20.17 34.00
CA VAL A 132 -6.58 20.59 35.30
C VAL A 132 -5.24 21.31 35.12
N ALA A 133 -4.36 20.86 34.23
CA ALA A 133 -3.14 21.59 33.88
C ALA A 133 -3.43 22.99 33.31
N GLY A 134 -4.48 23.11 32.46
CA GLY A 134 -4.98 24.40 31.97
C GLY A 134 -5.50 25.30 33.10
N LEU A 135 -6.31 24.76 34.02
CA LEU A 135 -6.83 25.47 35.19
C LEU A 135 -5.70 25.93 36.12
N LEU A 136 -4.74 25.05 36.43
CA LEU A 136 -3.54 25.38 37.20
C LEU A 136 -2.72 26.48 36.52
N ALA A 137 -2.61 26.49 35.19
CA ALA A 137 -1.97 27.59 34.46
C ALA A 137 -2.73 28.92 34.63
N THR A 138 -4.07 28.90 34.70
CA THR A 138 -4.87 30.13 34.91
C THR A 138 -4.63 30.77 36.27
N THR A 139 -4.34 29.99 37.33
CA THR A 139 -4.06 30.52 38.69
C THR A 139 -2.93 31.55 38.68
N ARG A 140 -1.96 31.41 37.78
CA ARG A 140 -0.81 32.32 37.61
C ARG A 140 -1.24 33.70 37.10
N ILE A 141 -2.34 33.78 36.36
CA ILE A 141 -2.97 35.00 35.87
C ILE A 141 -3.98 35.54 36.87
N THR A 142 -4.91 34.71 37.37
CA THR A 142 -6.01 35.14 38.24
C THR A 142 -5.58 35.41 39.68
N LYS A 143 -4.39 34.92 40.07
CA LYS A 143 -3.83 34.93 41.43
C LYS A 143 -4.72 34.23 42.47
N LYS A 144 -5.64 33.37 42.03
CA LYS A 144 -6.51 32.54 42.87
C LYS A 144 -6.12 31.08 42.70
N LYS A 145 -5.93 30.36 43.82
CA LYS A 145 -5.80 28.89 43.85
C LYS A 145 -7.06 28.21 43.30
N LEU A 146 -7.01 26.93 42.96
CA LEU A 146 -8.18 26.22 42.43
C LEU A 146 -9.30 26.10 43.49
N SER A 147 -8.91 25.79 44.73
CA SER A 147 -9.71 25.79 45.97
C SER A 147 -10.48 27.09 46.24
N GLN A 148 -10.09 28.21 45.61
CA GLN A 148 -10.72 29.52 45.78
C GLN A 148 -11.68 29.88 44.62
N GLN A 149 -11.95 28.94 43.71
CA GLN A 149 -12.75 29.16 42.51
C GLN A 149 -13.94 28.22 42.45
N LYS A 150 -15.10 28.76 42.08
CA LYS A 150 -16.28 27.97 41.68
C LYS A 150 -16.20 27.67 40.18
N LEU A 151 -16.45 26.43 39.80
CA LEU A 151 -16.44 25.97 38.40
C LEU A 151 -17.83 25.49 37.99
N VAL A 152 -18.30 25.93 36.82
CA VAL A 152 -19.56 25.46 36.21
C VAL A 152 -19.23 24.63 34.98
N PHE A 153 -19.78 23.41 34.94
CA PHE A 153 -19.66 22.46 33.84
C PHE A 153 -20.98 22.39 33.08
N LEU A 154 -20.95 22.67 31.78
CA LEU A 154 -22.04 22.38 30.86
C LEU A 154 -21.78 21.00 30.22
N GLY A 155 -22.56 20.01 30.64
CA GLY A 155 -22.38 18.60 30.33
C GLY A 155 -21.91 17.80 31.55
N ALA A 156 -22.52 16.63 31.78
CA ALA A 156 -22.20 15.70 32.86
C ALA A 156 -21.80 14.30 32.36
N GLY A 157 -21.25 14.23 31.13
CA GLY A 157 -20.65 13.01 30.57
C GLY A 157 -19.26 12.72 31.13
N GLY A 158 -18.66 11.58 30.76
CA GLY A 158 -17.43 11.10 31.40
C GLY A 158 -16.21 12.01 31.34
N ALA A 159 -16.03 12.79 30.27
CA ALA A 159 -14.99 13.82 30.23
C ALA A 159 -15.22 14.89 31.32
N ALA A 160 -16.44 15.40 31.46
CA ALA A 160 -16.78 16.42 32.45
C ALA A 160 -16.67 15.89 33.89
N THR A 161 -17.20 14.70 34.16
CA THR A 161 -17.14 14.06 35.49
C THR A 161 -15.70 13.69 35.85
N GLY A 162 -14.88 13.22 34.90
CA GLY A 162 -13.44 12.98 35.12
C GLY A 162 -12.68 14.25 35.47
N VAL A 163 -12.92 15.36 34.73
CA VAL A 163 -12.34 16.68 35.05
C VAL A 163 -12.79 17.16 36.43
N ALA A 164 -14.08 17.01 36.77
CA ALA A 164 -14.62 17.39 38.07
C ALA A 164 -13.96 16.63 39.23
N GLU A 165 -13.82 15.30 39.12
CA GLU A 165 -13.14 14.47 40.12
C GLU A 165 -11.65 14.84 40.27
N MET A 166 -10.96 15.14 39.17
CA MET A 166 -9.56 15.58 39.22
C MET A 166 -9.41 16.99 39.82
N CYS A 167 -10.36 17.90 39.55
CA CYS A 167 -10.42 19.20 40.21
C CYS A 167 -10.62 19.04 41.72
N VAL A 168 -11.51 18.15 42.16
CA VAL A 168 -11.72 17.84 43.59
C VAL A 168 -10.43 17.32 44.22
N ARG A 169 -9.72 16.37 43.59
CA ARG A 169 -8.43 15.88 44.09
C ARG A 169 -7.39 17.00 44.24
N GLN A 170 -7.27 17.88 43.24
CA GLN A 170 -6.34 19.01 43.31
C GLN A 170 -6.75 20.05 44.36
N MET A 171 -8.05 20.25 44.60
CA MET A 171 -8.54 21.11 45.68
C MET A 171 -8.25 20.53 47.07
N VAL A 172 -8.33 19.20 47.22
CA VAL A 172 -7.96 18.49 48.46
C VAL A 172 -6.45 18.56 48.71
N ASP A 173 -5.63 18.39 47.67
CA ASP A 173 -4.17 18.59 47.71
C ASP A 173 -3.79 20.04 48.08
N GLU A 174 -4.58 21.04 47.64
CA GLU A 174 -4.43 22.43 48.07
C GLU A 174 -4.91 22.71 49.52
N GLY A 175 -5.54 21.74 50.20
CA GLY A 175 -5.91 21.77 51.62
C GLY A 175 -7.41 21.82 51.96
N LEU A 176 -8.33 21.65 51.00
CA LEU A 176 -9.77 21.57 51.28
C LEU A 176 -10.21 20.17 51.74
N SER A 177 -11.35 20.09 52.44
CA SER A 177 -12.05 18.81 52.60
C SER A 177 -12.69 18.37 51.27
N GLU A 178 -12.91 17.07 51.08
CA GLU A 178 -13.53 16.56 49.85
C GLU A 178 -14.96 17.10 49.67
N ASN A 179 -15.68 17.36 50.77
CA ASN A 179 -17.02 17.95 50.74
C ASN A 179 -16.99 19.42 50.29
N ASP A 180 -16.03 20.21 50.78
CA ASP A 180 -15.89 21.62 50.38
C ASP A 180 -15.39 21.76 48.94
N ALA A 181 -14.51 20.86 48.51
CA ALA A 181 -14.09 20.76 47.12
C ALA A 181 -15.27 20.43 46.19
N CYS A 182 -16.10 19.43 46.54
CA CYS A 182 -17.34 19.13 45.82
C CYS A 182 -18.33 20.30 45.85
N ALA A 183 -18.39 21.09 46.94
CA ALA A 183 -19.25 22.27 47.04
C ALA A 183 -18.95 23.33 45.96
N ASN A 184 -17.68 23.49 45.57
CA ASN A 184 -17.23 24.45 44.55
C ASN A 184 -17.47 24.02 43.08
N ILE A 185 -17.81 22.75 42.83
CA ILE A 185 -18.07 22.22 41.48
C ILE A 185 -19.57 22.17 41.20
N TYR A 186 -20.02 22.80 40.12
CA TYR A 186 -21.42 22.83 39.67
C TYR A 186 -21.54 22.18 38.29
N MET A 187 -22.49 21.27 38.10
CA MET A 187 -22.63 20.51 36.85
C MET A 187 -24.06 20.62 36.31
N MET A 188 -24.20 20.70 34.98
CA MET A 188 -25.48 20.66 34.29
C MET A 188 -25.53 19.48 33.30
N ASP A 189 -26.63 18.75 33.28
CA ASP A 189 -26.94 17.71 32.31
C ASP A 189 -28.08 18.14 31.36
N ILE A 190 -28.63 17.20 30.58
CA ILE A 190 -29.74 17.47 29.64
C ILE A 190 -31.03 17.92 30.35
N ASP A 191 -31.14 17.65 31.64
CA ASP A 191 -32.27 18.00 32.49
C ASP A 191 -32.03 19.21 33.40
N GLY A 192 -30.85 19.84 33.29
CA GLY A 192 -30.52 21.11 33.91
C GLY A 192 -29.43 20.98 34.98
N LEU A 193 -29.40 21.92 35.91
CA LEU A 193 -28.49 21.87 37.06
C LEU A 193 -28.70 20.59 37.89
N ILE A 194 -27.62 19.96 38.31
CA ILE A 194 -27.66 18.76 39.17
C ILE A 194 -27.96 19.21 40.61
N THR A 195 -29.12 18.82 41.12
CA THR A 195 -29.73 19.28 42.38
C THR A 195 -30.16 18.12 43.28
N LYS A 196 -30.37 18.39 44.57
CA LYS A 196 -30.84 17.37 45.54
C LYS A 196 -32.27 16.89 45.25
N SER A 197 -33.13 17.76 44.72
CA SER A 197 -34.50 17.42 44.28
C SER A 197 -34.50 16.34 43.19
N ARG A 198 -33.46 16.31 42.34
CA ARG A 198 -33.30 15.37 41.23
C ARG A 198 -32.59 14.06 41.60
N SER A 199 -32.25 13.85 42.88
CA SER A 199 -31.45 12.73 43.38
C SER A 199 -31.91 11.33 42.93
N ALA A 200 -33.21 11.10 42.77
CA ALA A 200 -33.75 9.80 42.33
C ALA A 200 -33.31 9.36 40.92
N ASN A 201 -32.88 10.30 40.06
CA ASN A 201 -32.53 10.04 38.65
C ASN A 201 -31.03 10.24 38.36
N LEU A 202 -30.18 10.40 39.39
CA LEU A 202 -28.76 10.70 39.25
C LEU A 202 -27.89 9.46 39.56
N SER A 203 -26.74 9.36 38.90
CA SER A 203 -25.74 8.34 39.24
C SER A 203 -25.03 8.64 40.56
N ASP A 204 -24.50 7.63 41.24
CA ASP A 204 -23.75 7.79 42.50
C ASP A 204 -22.62 8.83 42.42
N ARG A 205 -21.94 8.91 41.25
CA ARG A 205 -20.90 9.91 40.98
C ARG A 205 -21.48 11.33 40.86
N HIS A 206 -22.67 11.48 40.26
CA HIS A 206 -23.35 12.77 40.11
C HIS A 206 -23.99 13.27 41.41
N LEU A 207 -24.47 12.37 42.28
CA LEU A 207 -25.02 12.72 43.59
C LEU A 207 -24.03 13.54 44.45
N ARG A 208 -22.72 13.28 44.32
CA ARG A 208 -21.65 14.02 45.02
C ARG A 208 -21.60 15.52 44.67
N PHE A 209 -22.11 15.89 43.49
CA PHE A 209 -22.12 17.27 42.99
C PHE A 209 -23.49 17.94 43.11
N ALA A 210 -24.51 17.24 43.63
CA ALA A 210 -25.88 17.73 43.72
C ALA A 210 -26.03 18.94 44.66
N LYS A 211 -26.65 20.02 44.14
CA LYS A 211 -26.79 21.30 44.85
C LYS A 211 -28.16 21.48 45.51
N ASP A 212 -28.16 22.31 46.55
CA ASP A 212 -29.38 22.82 47.20
C ASP A 212 -29.75 24.17 46.55
N LEU A 213 -30.26 24.08 45.32
CA LEU A 213 -30.59 25.21 44.45
C LEU A 213 -31.86 24.87 43.65
N PRO A 214 -32.62 25.88 43.17
CA PRO A 214 -33.78 25.64 42.33
C PRO A 214 -33.38 24.98 41.01
N ASP A 215 -34.25 24.10 40.51
CA ASP A 215 -34.07 23.41 39.24
C ASP A 215 -34.18 24.39 38.06
N THR A 216 -33.08 24.55 37.31
CA THR A 216 -33.05 25.37 36.09
C THR A 216 -32.29 24.67 34.96
N LYS A 217 -32.81 24.84 33.74
CA LYS A 217 -32.13 24.46 32.48
C LYS A 217 -31.35 25.61 31.85
N ASN A 218 -31.40 26.82 32.42
CA ASN A 218 -30.80 28.02 31.83
C ASN A 218 -29.38 28.26 32.37
N LEU A 219 -28.36 28.05 31.52
CA LEU A 219 -26.96 28.27 31.89
C LEU A 219 -26.67 29.74 32.30
N LEU A 220 -27.34 30.73 31.71
CA LEU A 220 -27.16 32.14 32.07
C LEU A 220 -27.63 32.43 33.50
N GLU A 221 -28.72 31.80 33.93
CA GLU A 221 -29.25 31.89 35.30
C GLU A 221 -28.28 31.25 36.31
N VAL A 222 -27.72 30.07 35.97
CA VAL A 222 -26.69 29.41 36.77
C VAL A 222 -25.43 30.30 36.87
N VAL A 223 -24.96 30.90 35.78
CA VAL A 223 -23.79 31.80 35.79
C VAL A 223 -24.04 33.03 36.68
N ARG A 224 -25.21 33.68 36.58
CA ARG A 224 -25.61 34.81 37.44
C ARG A 224 -25.70 34.46 38.93
N THR A 225 -26.21 33.27 39.23
CA THR A 225 -26.43 32.81 40.61
C THR A 225 -25.14 32.32 41.27
N VAL A 226 -24.37 31.47 40.56
CA VAL A 226 -23.14 30.85 41.08
C VAL A 226 -21.97 31.82 41.08
N LYS A 227 -21.92 32.74 40.11
CA LYS A 227 -20.79 33.64 39.82
C LYS A 227 -19.45 32.88 39.69
N PRO A 228 -19.36 31.92 38.74
CA PRO A 228 -18.21 31.05 38.63
C PRO A 228 -16.94 31.79 38.18
N GLY A 229 -15.78 31.31 38.63
CA GLY A 229 -14.48 31.75 38.13
C GLY A 229 -14.13 31.13 36.77
N GLY A 230 -14.65 29.93 36.51
CA GLY A 230 -14.46 29.22 35.25
C GLY A 230 -15.70 28.47 34.76
N LEU A 231 -15.87 28.47 33.44
CA LEU A 231 -16.93 27.81 32.69
C LEU A 231 -16.32 26.77 31.75
N ILE A 232 -16.74 25.51 31.89
CA ILE A 232 -16.17 24.35 31.19
C ILE A 232 -17.29 23.67 30.38
N GLY A 233 -17.10 23.54 29.07
CA GLY A 233 -18.06 22.97 28.14
C GLY A 233 -17.60 21.61 27.65
N ALA A 234 -18.43 20.59 27.86
CA ALA A 234 -18.27 19.22 27.36
C ALA A 234 -19.64 18.61 27.01
N SER A 235 -20.48 19.43 26.36
CA SER A 235 -21.89 19.16 26.07
C SER A 235 -22.15 18.63 24.66
N THR A 236 -21.21 18.85 23.74
CA THR A 236 -21.34 18.68 22.28
C THR A 236 -22.42 19.55 21.61
N VAL A 237 -22.94 20.57 22.31
CA VAL A 237 -23.91 21.52 21.80
C VAL A 237 -23.20 22.76 21.26
N ALA A 238 -23.19 22.90 19.93
CA ALA A 238 -22.56 24.03 19.25
C ALA A 238 -23.20 25.36 19.67
N GLY A 239 -22.38 26.35 20.03
CA GLY A 239 -22.86 27.70 20.38
C GLY A 239 -23.58 27.82 21.73
N ALA A 240 -23.53 26.80 22.60
CA ALA A 240 -24.17 26.83 23.91
C ALA A 240 -23.62 27.90 24.87
N PHE A 241 -22.40 28.39 24.66
CA PHE A 241 -21.89 29.59 25.31
C PHE A 241 -22.25 30.80 24.44
N THR A 242 -23.49 31.26 24.59
CA THR A 242 -24.03 32.42 23.87
C THR A 242 -23.28 33.70 24.24
N SER A 243 -23.42 34.74 23.41
CA SER A 243 -22.76 36.03 23.65
C SER A 243 -23.08 36.61 25.03
N GLU A 244 -24.34 36.50 25.45
CA GLU A 244 -24.83 36.96 26.76
C GLU A 244 -24.10 36.25 27.91
N ILE A 245 -23.86 34.93 27.81
CA ILE A 245 -23.15 34.14 28.82
C ILE A 245 -21.67 34.54 28.88
N ILE A 246 -21.05 34.79 27.73
CA ILE A 246 -19.65 35.21 27.64
C ILE A 246 -19.46 36.64 28.19
N GLU A 247 -20.39 37.55 27.89
CA GLU A 247 -20.39 38.92 28.41
C GLU A 247 -20.67 38.95 29.93
N GLU A 248 -21.61 38.15 30.43
CA GLU A 248 -21.88 38.00 31.86
C GLU A 248 -20.64 37.45 32.60
N MET A 249 -19.96 36.44 32.04
CA MET A 249 -18.69 35.92 32.57
C MET A 249 -17.60 37.01 32.64
N ALA A 250 -17.53 37.91 31.67
CA ALA A 250 -16.60 39.04 31.64
C ALA A 250 -16.97 40.17 32.63
N GLN A 251 -18.25 40.33 32.96
CA GLN A 251 -18.70 41.24 34.03
C GLN A 251 -18.37 40.67 35.42
N ILE A 252 -18.52 39.35 35.61
CA ILE A 252 -18.22 38.66 36.88
C ILE A 252 -16.71 38.59 37.13
N ASN A 253 -15.90 38.34 36.09
CA ASN A 253 -14.47 38.11 36.21
C ASN A 253 -13.66 39.06 35.30
N PRO A 254 -12.68 39.83 35.83
CA PRO A 254 -11.78 40.66 35.01
C PRO A 254 -10.97 39.89 33.95
N ARG A 255 -10.82 38.57 34.13
CA ARG A 255 -10.31 37.61 33.15
C ARG A 255 -11.08 36.31 33.32
N PRO A 256 -12.18 36.08 32.59
CA PRO A 256 -12.98 34.87 32.72
C PRO A 256 -12.23 33.66 32.17
N ILE A 257 -12.37 32.52 32.84
CA ILE A 257 -11.85 31.24 32.36
C ILE A 257 -12.97 30.54 31.58
N ILE A 258 -12.75 30.29 30.29
CA ILE A 258 -13.71 29.59 29.42
C ILE A 258 -12.98 28.48 28.67
N PHE A 259 -13.41 27.23 28.86
CA PHE A 259 -12.95 26.06 28.12
C PHE A 259 -14.10 25.49 27.31
N ALA A 260 -14.03 25.54 25.98
CA ALA A 260 -14.93 24.79 25.09
C ALA A 260 -14.17 23.53 24.62
N LEU A 261 -14.52 22.36 25.17
CA LEU A 261 -13.77 21.11 24.98
C LEU A 261 -14.42 20.16 23.96
N SER A 262 -15.63 20.46 23.51
CA SER A 262 -16.38 19.56 22.62
C SER A 262 -15.75 19.45 21.23
N ASN A 263 -15.52 18.20 20.80
CA ASN A 263 -14.97 17.85 19.50
C ASN A 263 -16.02 17.18 18.58
N PRO A 264 -15.90 17.32 17.24
CA PRO A 264 -15.00 18.23 16.51
C PRO A 264 -15.37 19.71 16.73
N THR A 265 -14.55 20.64 16.25
CA THR A 265 -14.73 22.10 16.48
C THR A 265 -16.10 22.65 16.07
N SER A 266 -16.81 22.01 15.14
CA SER A 266 -18.19 22.36 14.77
C SER A 266 -19.23 22.08 15.87
N LYS A 267 -18.87 21.32 16.91
CA LYS A 267 -19.68 21.03 18.12
C LYS A 267 -19.19 21.78 19.37
N ALA A 268 -18.21 22.69 19.24
CA ALA A 268 -17.67 23.46 20.35
C ALA A 268 -18.69 24.49 20.89
N GLU A 269 -18.70 24.68 22.20
CA GLU A 269 -19.65 25.54 22.90
C GLU A 269 -19.54 27.03 22.50
N CYS A 270 -18.35 27.49 22.13
CA CYS A 270 -18.12 28.76 21.43
C CYS A 270 -16.84 28.71 20.59
N THR A 271 -16.70 29.66 19.66
CA THR A 271 -15.43 29.86 18.93
C THR A 271 -14.46 30.69 19.78
N ALA A 272 -13.15 30.48 19.57
CA ALA A 272 -12.12 31.30 20.21
C ALA A 272 -12.27 32.79 19.86
N GLU A 273 -12.67 33.13 18.63
CA GLU A 273 -12.92 34.52 18.23
C GLU A 273 -14.07 35.14 19.05
N ALA A 274 -15.20 34.43 19.20
CA ALA A 274 -16.32 34.90 20.02
C ALA A 274 -15.88 35.14 21.47
N ALA A 275 -15.19 34.16 22.07
CA ALA A 275 -14.67 34.29 23.43
C ALA A 275 -13.75 35.52 23.60
N TYR A 276 -12.79 35.76 22.69
CA TYR A 276 -11.89 36.92 22.83
C TYR A 276 -12.55 38.26 22.50
N ARG A 277 -13.39 38.32 21.45
CA ARG A 277 -14.01 39.56 20.97
C ARG A 277 -15.05 40.11 21.94
N LEU A 278 -15.78 39.22 22.62
CA LEU A 278 -16.82 39.58 23.58
C LEU A 278 -16.24 39.85 24.97
N THR A 279 -15.12 39.23 25.35
CA THR A 279 -14.48 39.46 26.67
C THR A 279 -13.54 40.66 26.72
N ASN A 280 -13.03 41.21 25.59
CA ASN A 280 -12.00 42.26 25.64
C ASN A 280 -12.07 43.35 24.56
N LYS A 281 -12.32 44.60 25.00
CA LYS A 281 -12.13 45.84 24.21
C LYS A 281 -10.85 46.63 24.56
N ARG A 282 -10.00 46.19 25.51
CA ARG A 282 -8.76 46.89 25.93
C ARG A 282 -7.67 45.91 26.38
N LEU A 283 -6.47 46.00 25.79
CA LEU A 283 -5.31 45.18 26.17
C LEU A 283 -4.09 46.02 26.60
N LYS A 284 -3.59 45.76 27.82
CA LYS A 284 -2.17 45.85 28.20
C LYS A 284 -1.85 44.68 29.15
N LEU A 285 -0.64 44.14 29.04
CA LEU A 285 -0.28 42.81 29.51
C LEU A 285 1.02 42.80 30.32
N GLN A 286 1.04 42.11 31.47
CA GLN A 286 2.26 41.73 32.19
C GLN A 286 2.06 40.41 32.98
N ARG A 287 3.07 39.50 32.91
CA ARG A 287 3.53 38.51 33.93
C ARG A 287 2.53 37.43 34.44
N VAL A 288 2.81 36.12 34.58
CA VAL A 288 3.99 35.20 34.43
C VAL A 288 3.46 33.76 34.14
N ALA A 289 4.24 32.87 33.49
CA ALA A 289 4.18 31.41 33.65
C ALA A 289 5.49 30.73 33.21
N ASN A 290 5.85 29.55 33.77
CA ASN A 290 7.23 29.03 33.71
C ASN A 290 7.58 28.12 32.52
N SER A 291 6.67 27.26 32.04
CA SER A 291 6.95 26.32 30.91
C SER A 291 6.40 26.82 29.57
N VAL A 292 5.27 27.52 29.60
CA VAL A 292 4.83 28.40 28.50
C VAL A 292 5.47 29.75 28.72
N THR A 293 6.37 30.16 27.82
CA THR A 293 7.10 31.44 27.97
C THR A 293 6.15 32.60 28.29
N GLU A 294 6.54 33.52 29.18
CA GLU A 294 5.67 34.64 29.58
C GLU A 294 5.10 35.40 28.37
N LYS A 295 5.89 35.54 27.30
CA LYS A 295 5.48 36.13 26.03
C LYS A 295 4.36 35.34 25.35
N SER A 296 4.41 34.01 25.38
CA SER A 296 3.37 33.14 24.77
C SER A 296 2.05 33.21 25.54
N LEU A 297 2.11 33.18 26.88
CA LEU A 297 0.93 33.22 27.75
C LEU A 297 0.31 34.62 27.80
N ASN A 298 1.11 35.69 27.88
CA ASN A 298 0.62 37.06 27.90
C ASN A 298 0.22 37.56 26.50
N THR A 299 1.14 37.61 25.53
CA THR A 299 0.90 38.27 24.23
C THR A 299 -0.10 37.52 23.34
N TYR A 300 -0.30 36.22 23.56
CA TYR A 300 -1.14 35.38 22.70
C TYR A 300 -2.19 34.55 23.48
N SER A 301 -2.41 34.87 24.77
CA SER A 301 -3.38 34.18 25.66
C SER A 301 -3.28 32.64 25.67
N ARG A 302 -2.09 32.09 25.40
CA ARG A 302 -1.90 30.66 25.16
C ARG A 302 -1.61 29.90 26.46
N LEU A 303 -2.45 28.95 26.83
CA LEU A 303 -2.31 28.14 28.05
C LEU A 303 -1.32 26.97 27.91
N TYR A 304 -1.07 26.47 26.69
CA TYR A 304 -0.24 25.28 26.43
C TYR A 304 1.06 25.60 25.67
N PRO A 305 2.13 24.79 25.83
CA PRO A 305 3.40 25.00 25.14
C PRO A 305 3.30 24.79 23.62
N ARG A 306 4.37 25.13 22.89
CA ARG A 306 4.43 24.88 21.44
C ARG A 306 4.65 23.39 21.18
N LEU A 307 4.01 22.84 20.14
CA LEU A 307 4.14 21.42 19.75
C LEU A 307 5.60 20.95 19.63
N LYS A 308 6.50 21.82 19.16
CA LYS A 308 7.95 21.55 19.04
C LYS A 308 8.67 21.23 20.38
N SER A 309 8.02 21.47 21.52
CA SER A 309 8.59 21.30 22.86
C SER A 309 7.95 20.13 23.63
N ILE A 310 7.05 19.36 23.00
CA ILE A 310 6.34 18.27 23.69
C ILE A 310 7.31 17.17 24.13
N ARG A 311 8.28 16.77 23.29
CA ARG A 311 9.23 15.69 23.63
C ARG A 311 10.01 15.98 24.92
N GLU A 312 10.50 17.20 25.08
CA GLU A 312 11.20 17.60 26.29
C GLU A 312 10.25 17.63 27.50
N LEU A 313 9.02 18.12 27.34
CA LEU A 313 7.99 18.05 28.39
C LEU A 313 7.64 16.61 28.78
N SER A 314 7.56 15.68 27.82
CA SER A 314 7.31 14.26 28.08
C SER A 314 8.43 13.62 28.90
N ILE A 315 9.69 13.99 28.67
CA ILE A 315 10.83 13.53 29.48
C ILE A 315 10.70 14.04 30.92
N GLN A 316 10.41 15.33 31.11
CA GLN A 316 10.23 15.91 32.45
C GLN A 316 9.06 15.26 33.22
N ILE A 317 7.92 15.02 32.55
CA ILE A 317 6.79 14.29 33.14
C ILE A 317 7.19 12.85 33.51
N ALA A 318 7.98 12.16 32.66
CA ALA A 318 8.43 10.81 32.95
C ALA A 318 9.39 10.74 34.16
N ILE A 319 10.20 11.77 34.39
CA ILE A 319 11.03 11.91 35.60
C ILE A 319 10.14 12.06 36.85
N GLU A 320 9.19 13.02 36.83
CA GLU A 320 8.28 13.25 37.97
C GLU A 320 7.44 12.00 38.31
N VAL A 321 6.93 11.30 37.29
CA VAL A 321 6.21 10.03 37.46
C VAL A 321 7.12 8.93 38.00
N GLY A 322 8.36 8.82 37.51
CA GLY A 322 9.34 7.85 38.00
C GLY A 322 9.65 8.04 39.48
N GLU A 323 9.93 9.28 39.91
CA GLU A 323 10.16 9.60 41.33
C GLU A 323 8.93 9.31 42.21
N TYR A 324 7.72 9.60 41.71
CA TYR A 324 6.49 9.24 42.41
C TYR A 324 6.35 7.72 42.59
N LEU A 325 6.61 6.93 41.54
CA LEU A 325 6.50 5.47 41.58
C LEU A 325 7.50 4.84 42.55
N TYR A 326 8.75 5.32 42.61
CA TYR A 326 9.73 4.83 43.58
C TYR A 326 9.41 5.24 45.01
N SER A 327 8.97 6.48 45.25
CA SER A 327 8.63 6.95 46.61
C SER A 327 7.39 6.25 47.22
N HIS A 328 6.53 5.65 46.39
CA HIS A 328 5.31 4.95 46.81
C HIS A 328 5.39 3.41 46.67
N ASN A 329 6.56 2.84 46.37
CA ASN A 329 6.76 1.40 46.13
C ASN A 329 5.87 0.81 45.01
N LEU A 330 5.63 1.59 43.94
CA LEU A 330 4.85 1.20 42.77
C LEU A 330 5.71 0.86 41.54
N ALA A 331 7.02 1.13 41.59
CA ALA A 331 7.95 0.78 40.52
C ALA A 331 8.24 -0.74 40.51
N THR A 332 8.37 -1.33 39.32
CA THR A 332 8.74 -2.74 39.11
C THR A 332 10.22 -2.95 38.73
N LEU A 333 10.87 -1.90 38.22
CA LEU A 333 12.28 -1.92 37.85
C LEU A 333 13.14 -1.65 39.09
N HIS A 334 14.12 -2.52 39.36
CA HIS A 334 15.08 -2.34 40.46
C HIS A 334 16.50 -2.74 40.02
N PRO A 335 17.56 -2.08 40.53
CA PRO A 335 17.53 -0.94 41.46
C PRO A 335 17.02 0.36 40.80
N LYS A 336 16.72 1.38 41.62
CA LYS A 336 16.39 2.72 41.11
C LYS A 336 17.60 3.29 40.34
N PRO A 337 17.43 3.86 39.13
CA PRO A 337 18.50 4.56 38.42
C PRO A 337 19.09 5.72 39.25
N GLU A 338 20.41 5.84 39.26
CA GLU A 338 21.11 6.95 39.95
C GLU A 338 20.83 8.29 39.29
N ASP A 339 20.82 8.34 37.95
CA ASP A 339 20.39 9.47 37.13
C ASP A 339 19.16 9.06 36.31
N MET A 340 18.00 9.55 36.74
CA MET A 340 16.72 9.26 36.09
C MET A 340 16.57 9.99 34.74
N GLU A 341 17.16 11.16 34.58
CA GLU A 341 17.09 11.91 33.32
C GLU A 341 17.93 11.22 32.24
N LEU A 342 19.17 10.85 32.56
CA LEU A 342 20.05 10.12 31.65
C LEU A 342 19.46 8.77 31.27
N PHE A 343 18.91 8.03 32.24
CA PHE A 343 18.21 6.76 31.99
C PHE A 343 17.05 6.92 31.01
N ILE A 344 16.17 7.90 31.22
CA ILE A 344 15.04 8.15 30.33
C ILE A 344 15.54 8.57 28.93
N ARG A 345 16.50 9.50 28.84
CA ARG A 345 17.03 9.98 27.55
C ARG A 345 17.68 8.87 26.71
N GLN A 346 18.30 7.86 27.32
CA GLN A 346 18.84 6.69 26.61
C GLN A 346 17.75 5.78 26.01
N HIS A 347 16.55 5.77 26.59
CA HIS A 347 15.39 4.98 26.14
C HIS A 347 14.42 5.79 25.26
N VAL A 348 14.81 6.99 24.81
CA VAL A 348 14.04 7.79 23.83
C VAL A 348 14.42 7.37 22.41
N TYR A 349 13.42 6.94 21.64
CA TYR A 349 13.54 6.62 20.22
C TYR A 349 14.07 7.82 19.41
N SER A 350 15.24 7.63 18.80
CA SER A 350 15.82 8.57 17.84
C SER A 350 15.31 8.29 16.43
N VAL A 351 15.20 9.37 15.64
CA VAL A 351 14.89 9.33 14.20
C VAL A 351 16.16 9.38 13.33
N GLU A 352 17.32 9.52 13.96
CA GLU A 352 18.62 9.47 13.29
C GLU A 352 18.95 8.02 12.92
N TYR A 353 19.54 7.81 11.73
CA TYR A 353 19.93 6.48 11.29
C TYR A 353 21.03 5.93 12.21
N GLN A 354 20.77 4.78 12.82
CA GLN A 354 21.83 3.98 13.45
C GLN A 354 22.72 3.38 12.36
N ASP A 355 24.04 3.47 12.56
CA ASP A 355 25.01 2.78 11.72
C ASP A 355 24.77 1.26 11.81
N LEU A 356 24.19 0.66 10.77
CA LEU A 356 23.91 -0.79 10.68
C LEU A 356 25.18 -1.65 10.63
N ILE A 357 26.32 -1.03 10.34
CA ILE A 357 27.64 -1.62 10.46
C ILE A 357 28.13 -1.25 11.86
N ASN A 358 28.34 -2.25 12.73
CA ASN A 358 29.10 -2.05 13.97
C ASN A 358 30.35 -1.24 13.62
N LYS A 359 30.58 -0.11 14.31
CA LYS A 359 31.88 0.57 14.24
C LYS A 359 32.93 -0.40 14.77
N THR A 360 33.51 -1.16 13.85
CA THR A 360 34.68 -1.99 14.12
C THR A 360 35.71 -1.04 14.70
N TYR A 361 36.16 -1.33 15.91
CA TYR A 361 37.19 -0.56 16.57
C TYR A 361 38.37 -0.44 15.60
N ASP A 362 38.60 0.77 15.09
CA ASP A 362 39.74 1.03 14.21
C ASP A 362 40.99 0.83 15.04
N TRP A 363 41.59 -0.37 14.90
CA TRP A 363 42.87 -0.67 15.48
C TRP A 363 43.85 0.43 15.05
N PRO A 364 44.64 1.01 15.97
CA PRO A 364 45.64 2.00 15.60
C PRO A 364 46.49 1.48 14.45
N ALA A 365 46.74 2.31 13.42
CA ALA A 365 47.45 1.92 12.19
C ALA A 365 48.89 1.36 12.39
N LYS A 366 49.35 1.37 13.64
CA LYS A 366 50.59 0.77 14.15
C LYS A 366 50.47 -0.76 14.25
N ASP A 367 49.30 -1.23 14.69
CA ASP A 367 49.01 -2.61 15.08
C ASP A 367 48.44 -3.43 13.91
N SER A 368 47.97 -2.75 12.86
CA SER A 368 47.51 -3.35 11.59
C SER A 368 48.65 -3.93 10.72
N LYS A 369 49.90 -3.91 11.20
CA LYS A 369 51.11 -4.34 10.47
C LYS A 369 51.77 -5.59 11.07
N HIS A 370 51.05 -6.71 11.09
CA HIS A 370 51.65 -8.02 11.25
C HIS A 370 51.27 -8.97 10.12
N GLY A 371 52.07 -8.95 9.05
CA GLY A 371 52.15 -10.02 8.08
C GLY A 371 53.40 -10.86 8.33
N PHE A 372 53.22 -12.18 8.44
CA PHE A 372 54.27 -13.16 8.13
C PHE A 372 53.75 -14.09 7.01
N PRO A 373 54.62 -14.62 6.15
CA PRO A 373 54.22 -15.12 4.84
C PRO A 373 53.58 -16.50 4.91
N VAL A 374 52.45 -16.67 4.22
CA VAL A 374 51.86 -17.99 3.96
C VAL A 374 52.43 -18.54 2.65
N PRO A 375 53.11 -19.70 2.63
CA PRO A 375 53.57 -20.32 1.39
C PRO A 375 52.40 -20.80 0.53
N VAL A 376 52.51 -20.63 -0.79
CA VAL A 376 51.54 -21.18 -1.74
C VAL A 376 51.81 -22.68 -1.94
N LEU A 377 50.80 -23.52 -1.71
CA LEU A 377 50.77 -24.91 -2.16
C LEU A 377 49.56 -25.17 -3.06
N ARG A 378 49.79 -25.90 -4.15
CA ARG A 378 48.78 -26.21 -5.18
C ARG A 378 48.22 -27.63 -4.99
N ARG A 379 46.91 -27.78 -5.24
CA ARG A 379 46.16 -28.96 -5.77
C ARG A 379 46.60 -30.37 -5.37
N SER A 380 45.63 -31.22 -5.01
CA SER A 380 45.11 -32.28 -5.91
C SER A 380 43.97 -33.12 -5.30
N SER A 381 43.20 -33.79 -6.20
CA SER A 381 42.54 -35.12 -6.08
C SER A 381 41.42 -35.32 -5.02
N MET A 382 40.21 -35.75 -5.44
CA MET A 382 39.67 -37.15 -5.35
C MET A 382 38.99 -37.43 -3.99
N ASP A 383 37.86 -38.12 -3.81
CA ASP A 383 36.88 -38.81 -4.68
C ASP A 383 35.46 -38.82 -4.04
N GLU A 384 34.44 -39.19 -4.82
CA GLU A 384 33.34 -40.19 -4.62
C GLU A 384 32.99 -40.71 -3.17
N GLU A 385 31.80 -41.24 -2.80
CA GLU A 385 30.53 -41.63 -3.46
C GLU A 385 29.43 -41.95 -2.37
N TYR A 386 28.30 -42.59 -2.75
CA TYR A 386 27.29 -43.32 -1.93
C TYR A 386 26.29 -42.50 -1.07
N VAL A 387 25.01 -42.90 -0.87
CA VAL A 387 23.97 -43.69 -1.61
C VAL A 387 22.66 -43.47 -0.80
N CYS A 388 21.53 -43.01 -1.36
CA CYS A 388 20.46 -43.69 -2.11
C CYS A 388 19.46 -44.54 -1.27
N LEU A 389 18.16 -44.50 -1.66
CA LEU A 389 17.04 -45.42 -1.32
C LEU A 389 16.53 -45.39 0.15
N SER A 390 15.30 -45.78 0.56
CA SER A 390 14.10 -46.43 -0.05
C SER A 390 12.91 -46.36 0.98
N GLN A 391 11.60 -46.59 0.72
CA GLN A 391 10.70 -46.63 -0.46
C GLN A 391 9.22 -46.86 -0.01
N CYS A 392 8.20 -46.33 -0.74
CA CYS A 392 6.88 -46.98 -1.04
C CYS A 392 5.85 -47.24 0.13
N HIS A 393 4.55 -47.58 -0.05
CA HIS A 393 3.55 -47.43 -1.17
C HIS A 393 2.10 -47.75 -0.72
N GLU A 394 1.11 -46.88 -1.03
CA GLU A 394 -0.23 -47.24 -1.61
C GLU A 394 -1.56 -47.52 -0.84
N VAL A 395 -2.62 -46.81 -1.31
CA VAL A 395 -3.97 -47.26 -1.75
C VAL A 395 -5.14 -47.56 -0.77
N ALA A 396 -6.22 -46.77 -0.90
CA ALA A 396 -7.63 -47.12 -1.27
C ALA A 396 -8.46 -45.79 -1.33
N GLN A 397 -9.31 -45.41 -2.30
CA GLN A 397 -10.56 -46.03 -2.83
C GLN A 397 -11.60 -46.36 -1.73
N GLU A 398 -12.89 -46.03 -1.81
CA GLU A 398 -13.74 -45.34 -2.80
C GLU A 398 -15.09 -45.01 -2.12
N THR A 399 -15.81 -43.94 -2.51
CA THR A 399 -17.31 -43.87 -2.60
C THR A 399 -17.77 -42.44 -2.96
N ASP A 400 -18.27 -42.27 -4.19
CA ASP A 400 -19.32 -41.28 -4.53
C ASP A 400 -20.67 -41.77 -3.91
N ASP A 401 -21.78 -41.01 -3.81
CA ASP A 401 -22.47 -40.30 -4.90
C ASP A 401 -23.70 -39.48 -4.41
N ILE A 402 -24.27 -38.65 -5.31
CA ILE A 402 -25.64 -38.05 -5.30
C ILE A 402 -25.87 -36.85 -4.34
N LEU A 403 -25.75 -35.58 -4.78
CA LEU A 403 -26.71 -34.74 -5.56
C LEU A 403 -27.91 -34.20 -4.73
N ASN A 404 -28.56 -33.03 -4.95
CA ASN A 404 -28.53 -32.07 -6.07
C ASN A 404 -29.21 -30.71 -5.68
N SER A 405 -28.78 -29.57 -6.25
CA SER A 405 -29.64 -28.46 -6.74
C SER A 405 -28.81 -27.31 -7.36
N PRO A 406 -29.34 -26.54 -8.34
CA PRO A 406 -28.55 -26.13 -9.50
C PRO A 406 -27.94 -24.73 -9.50
N VAL A 407 -26.85 -24.58 -10.26
CA VAL A 407 -26.12 -23.31 -10.53
C VAL A 407 -26.40 -22.85 -11.98
N PRO A 408 -26.49 -21.53 -12.28
CA PRO A 408 -26.71 -21.02 -13.63
C PRO A 408 -25.57 -21.30 -14.64
N SER A 409 -25.91 -21.26 -15.93
CA SER A 409 -25.13 -21.74 -17.07
C SER A 409 -23.84 -20.96 -17.40
N ALA A 410 -22.90 -21.66 -18.03
CA ALA A 410 -21.56 -21.20 -18.36
C ALA A 410 -21.48 -20.24 -19.56
N GLU A 411 -20.60 -19.23 -19.48
CA GLU A 411 -19.94 -18.63 -20.66
C GLU A 411 -18.58 -17.93 -20.36
N GLN A 412 -17.97 -18.13 -19.18
CA GLN A 412 -16.65 -17.56 -18.81
C GLN A 412 -15.69 -18.52 -18.08
N LYS A 413 -15.62 -19.79 -18.50
CA LYS A 413 -14.53 -20.71 -18.10
C LYS A 413 -13.42 -20.72 -19.16
N GLY A 414 -12.44 -19.82 -19.01
CA GLY A 414 -11.26 -19.70 -19.89
C GLY A 414 -9.95 -20.21 -19.28
N LEU A 415 -10.02 -20.98 -18.18
CA LEU A 415 -8.88 -21.53 -17.45
C LEU A 415 -9.22 -22.96 -17.02
N LEU A 416 -8.88 -23.91 -17.90
CA LEU A 416 -8.54 -25.31 -17.62
C LEU A 416 -9.33 -25.99 -16.46
N SER A 417 -10.56 -26.37 -16.76
CA SER A 417 -11.20 -27.52 -16.08
C SER A 417 -10.72 -28.84 -16.70
N GLU A 418 -10.98 -29.96 -16.02
CA GLU A 418 -10.75 -31.33 -16.53
C GLU A 418 -11.56 -31.66 -17.82
N GLU A 419 -12.40 -30.72 -18.27
CA GLU A 419 -13.20 -30.79 -19.50
C GLU A 419 -12.36 -30.49 -20.76
N VAL A 420 -11.20 -29.83 -20.65
CA VAL A 420 -10.39 -29.37 -21.81
C VAL A 420 -9.43 -30.45 -22.33
N TYR A 421 -8.85 -31.23 -21.42
CA TYR A 421 -7.96 -32.35 -21.75
C TYR A 421 -8.61 -33.65 -21.24
N ASN A 422 -8.67 -34.69 -22.07
CA ASN A 422 -9.28 -35.95 -21.67
C ASN A 422 -8.42 -36.70 -20.64
N MET A 423 -8.60 -36.37 -19.36
CA MET A 423 -7.84 -36.94 -18.22
C MET A 423 -8.05 -38.46 -18.01
N LYS A 424 -8.94 -39.09 -18.78
CA LYS A 424 -9.08 -40.56 -18.86
C LYS A 424 -7.96 -41.21 -19.70
N ASP A 425 -7.32 -40.46 -20.59
CA ASP A 425 -6.12 -40.91 -21.29
C ASP A 425 -4.93 -40.89 -20.34
N SER A 426 -4.30 -42.05 -20.16
CA SER A 426 -3.16 -42.23 -19.26
C SER A 426 -1.94 -41.41 -19.66
N LYS A 427 -1.71 -41.19 -20.97
CA LYS A 427 -0.60 -40.37 -21.47
C LYS A 427 -0.84 -38.89 -21.20
N ILE A 428 -2.04 -38.39 -21.47
CA ILE A 428 -2.41 -36.99 -21.18
C ILE A 428 -2.32 -36.72 -19.67
N LYS A 429 -2.81 -37.65 -18.84
CA LYS A 429 -2.72 -37.56 -17.37
C LYS A 429 -1.27 -37.54 -16.88
N ALA A 430 -0.39 -38.35 -17.47
CA ALA A 430 1.04 -38.35 -17.15
C ALA A 430 1.74 -37.03 -17.54
N LEU A 431 1.51 -36.53 -18.76
CA LEU A 431 2.04 -35.24 -19.22
C LEU A 431 1.55 -34.08 -18.36
N TYR A 432 0.25 -34.04 -18.01
CA TYR A 432 -0.29 -33.05 -17.09
C TYR A 432 0.39 -33.10 -15.72
N LYS A 433 0.60 -34.30 -15.15
CA LYS A 433 1.30 -34.47 -13.88
C LYS A 433 2.76 -34.03 -13.94
N TRP A 434 3.41 -34.15 -15.10
CA TRP A 434 4.80 -33.74 -15.32
C TRP A 434 4.94 -32.22 -15.51
N TYR A 435 4.00 -31.56 -16.19
CA TYR A 435 4.08 -30.12 -16.49
C TYR A 435 3.43 -29.21 -15.46
N ARG A 436 2.45 -29.68 -14.66
CA ARG A 436 1.72 -28.85 -13.70
C ARG A 436 2.65 -28.20 -12.64
N PRO A 437 2.32 -27.01 -12.13
CA PRO A 437 3.02 -26.44 -10.98
C PRO A 437 2.72 -27.22 -9.70
N GLU A 438 3.74 -27.48 -8.89
CA GLU A 438 3.61 -28.11 -7.58
C GLU A 438 3.42 -27.10 -6.44
N ILE A 439 2.93 -27.57 -5.29
CA ILE A 439 2.63 -26.73 -4.11
C ILE A 439 3.92 -26.41 -3.34
N VAL A 440 4.09 -25.15 -2.95
CA VAL A 440 5.26 -24.68 -2.18
C VAL A 440 4.82 -24.06 -0.85
N THR A 441 5.18 -24.70 0.27
CA THR A 441 4.75 -24.32 1.64
C THR A 441 5.75 -23.38 2.35
N PRO A 442 5.30 -22.23 2.90
CA PRO A 442 6.15 -21.25 3.57
C PRO A 442 6.74 -21.77 4.89
N GLY A 443 8.03 -21.51 5.10
CA GLY A 443 8.66 -21.64 6.42
C GLY A 443 8.28 -20.52 7.40
N LYS A 444 7.64 -19.44 6.93
CA LYS A 444 7.22 -18.29 7.76
C LYS A 444 5.76 -18.40 8.21
N ARG A 445 5.48 -17.87 9.40
CA ARG A 445 4.18 -17.94 10.09
C ARG A 445 3.79 -16.57 10.66
N SER A 446 2.56 -16.42 11.12
CA SER A 446 2.08 -15.25 11.87
C SER A 446 2.36 -13.90 11.17
N PHE A 447 2.75 -12.86 11.92
CA PHE A 447 2.93 -11.51 11.40
C PHE A 447 3.99 -11.43 10.29
N ASP A 448 5.05 -12.23 10.35
CA ASP A 448 6.06 -12.25 9.28
C ASP A 448 5.53 -12.85 7.98
N LEU A 449 4.56 -13.77 8.00
CA LEU A 449 3.92 -14.24 6.77
C LEU A 449 3.08 -13.12 6.11
N LEU A 450 2.41 -12.27 6.90
CA LEU A 450 1.68 -11.10 6.39
C LEU A 450 2.64 -9.99 5.92
N ARG A 451 3.70 -9.73 6.66
CA ARG A 451 4.64 -8.65 6.38
C ARG A 451 5.62 -8.98 5.25
N THR A 452 6.07 -10.23 5.12
CA THR A 452 7.17 -10.67 4.22
C THR A 452 7.18 -9.89 2.92
N PRO A 453 8.13 -8.96 2.72
CA PRO A 453 8.26 -8.25 1.47
C PRO A 453 8.44 -9.25 0.33
N LYS A 454 8.19 -8.82 -0.91
CA LYS A 454 8.66 -9.50 -2.14
C LYS A 454 10.10 -10.03 -2.06
N PHE A 455 10.88 -9.46 -1.15
CA PHE A 455 12.33 -9.44 -1.16
C PHE A 455 13.00 -10.02 0.09
N ASN A 456 12.50 -11.11 0.68
CA ASN A 456 13.13 -11.69 1.87
C ASN A 456 13.53 -13.16 1.65
N LYS A 457 14.78 -13.49 2.01
CA LYS A 457 15.46 -14.76 1.70
C LYS A 457 14.76 -15.98 2.31
N VAL A 458 15.09 -17.15 1.73
CA VAL A 458 14.57 -18.50 1.98
C VAL A 458 13.24 -18.80 1.26
N ASN A 459 13.40 -19.42 0.08
CA ASN A 459 12.43 -20.17 -0.73
C ASN A 459 11.15 -19.43 -1.16
N ILE A 460 11.08 -19.06 -2.45
CA ILE A 460 9.94 -19.09 -3.42
C ILE A 460 8.59 -18.41 -3.02
N ILE A 461 8.35 -18.00 -1.78
CA ILE A 461 6.97 -18.02 -1.22
C ILE A 461 6.49 -16.61 -0.82
N SER A 462 6.90 -15.59 -1.58
CA SER A 462 6.36 -14.22 -1.38
C SER A 462 5.06 -13.95 -2.15
N TYR A 463 4.49 -14.95 -2.82
CA TYR A 463 3.45 -14.75 -3.84
C TYR A 463 2.01 -14.94 -3.39
N ASN A 464 1.73 -15.20 -2.11
CA ASN A 464 0.39 -15.65 -1.70
C ASN A 464 -0.14 -14.98 -0.43
N LYS A 465 0.03 -13.66 -0.30
CA LYS A 465 -0.58 -12.87 0.76
C LYS A 465 -2.09 -12.73 0.55
N LYS A 466 -2.86 -13.76 0.87
CA LYS A 466 -4.32 -13.78 0.67
C LYS A 466 -5.07 -12.66 1.43
N GLY A 467 -4.48 -12.09 2.48
CA GLY A 467 -5.13 -11.08 3.33
C GLY A 467 -6.43 -11.63 3.92
N MET A 468 -7.54 -10.90 3.80
CA MET A 468 -8.86 -11.39 4.25
C MET A 468 -9.37 -12.65 3.52
N ALA A 469 -8.72 -13.10 2.44
CA ALA A 469 -9.04 -14.36 1.76
C ALA A 469 -8.35 -15.60 2.38
N PHE A 470 -7.57 -15.45 3.45
CA PHE A 470 -7.23 -16.60 4.30
C PHE A 470 -8.48 -17.08 5.03
N SER A 471 -8.83 -18.36 4.85
CA SER A 471 -9.89 -19.05 5.59
C SER A 471 -9.62 -19.11 7.09
N LEU A 472 -10.64 -19.43 7.91
CA LEU A 472 -10.45 -19.57 9.37
C LEU A 472 -9.41 -20.64 9.71
N TYR A 473 -9.46 -21.79 9.02
CA TYR A 473 -8.52 -22.88 9.15
C TYR A 473 -7.08 -22.45 8.82
N GLU A 474 -6.86 -21.77 7.69
CA GLU A 474 -5.52 -21.24 7.35
C GLU A 474 -5.04 -20.22 8.38
N ARG A 475 -5.92 -19.35 8.89
CA ARG A 475 -5.54 -18.38 9.92
C ARG A 475 -5.13 -19.05 11.23
N GLN A 476 -5.80 -20.12 11.63
CA GLN A 476 -5.41 -20.90 12.80
C GLN A 476 -4.10 -21.65 12.54
N PHE A 477 -4.02 -22.43 11.46
CA PHE A 477 -2.88 -23.28 11.12
C PHE A 477 -1.59 -22.51 10.86
N LEU A 478 -1.66 -21.31 10.26
CA LEU A 478 -0.51 -20.44 9.96
C LEU A 478 -0.26 -19.38 11.04
N GLY A 479 -1.04 -19.36 12.13
CA GLY A 479 -0.89 -18.42 13.24
C GLY A 479 -1.25 -16.96 12.91
N LEU A 480 -2.16 -16.74 11.95
CA LEU A 480 -2.65 -15.43 11.50
C LEU A 480 -3.96 -14.99 12.19
N HIS A 481 -4.59 -15.89 12.96
CA HIS A 481 -5.85 -15.59 13.63
C HIS A 481 -5.65 -14.45 14.65
N GLY A 482 -6.58 -13.48 14.66
CA GLY A 482 -6.45 -12.23 15.42
C GLY A 482 -5.63 -11.12 14.73
N LEU A 483 -4.81 -11.42 13.71
CA LEU A 483 -4.04 -10.41 12.96
C LEU A 483 -4.78 -9.83 11.74
N LEU A 484 -5.98 -10.33 11.45
CA LEU A 484 -6.81 -9.94 10.31
C LEU A 484 -8.27 -9.76 10.78
N PRO A 485 -9.05 -8.82 10.21
CA PRO A 485 -10.45 -8.61 10.56
C PRO A 485 -11.28 -9.90 10.50
N PRO A 486 -12.32 -10.09 11.33
CA PRO A 486 -13.08 -11.34 11.47
C PRO A 486 -13.98 -11.70 10.26
N THR A 487 -13.73 -11.09 9.11
CA THR A 487 -14.42 -11.32 7.84
C THR A 487 -13.54 -12.08 6.86
N PHE A 488 -14.17 -12.93 6.05
CA PHE A 488 -13.54 -13.76 5.02
C PHE A 488 -14.01 -13.28 3.66
N MET A 489 -13.10 -13.18 2.68
CA MET A 489 -13.44 -12.67 1.34
C MET A 489 -12.94 -13.59 0.24
N THR A 490 -13.69 -13.70 -0.85
CA THR A 490 -13.17 -14.31 -2.08
C THR A 490 -12.18 -13.35 -2.78
N LEU A 491 -11.33 -13.90 -3.65
CA LEU A 491 -10.43 -13.08 -4.49
C LEU A 491 -11.22 -12.05 -5.33
N GLU A 492 -12.43 -12.41 -5.77
CA GLU A 492 -13.34 -11.53 -6.52
C GLU A 492 -13.90 -10.38 -5.66
N GLN A 493 -14.34 -10.65 -4.43
CA GLN A 493 -14.77 -9.61 -3.49
C GLN A 493 -13.63 -8.64 -3.16
N GLN A 494 -12.39 -9.13 -3.05
CA GLN A 494 -11.21 -8.29 -2.87
C GLN A 494 -10.93 -7.45 -4.14
N ALA A 495 -11.03 -8.03 -5.33
CA ALA A 495 -10.86 -7.31 -6.59
C ALA A 495 -11.93 -6.22 -6.78
N TYR A 496 -13.18 -6.50 -6.41
CA TYR A 496 -14.26 -5.52 -6.38
C TYR A 496 -13.93 -4.34 -5.46
N ARG A 497 -13.54 -4.60 -4.20
CA ARG A 497 -13.14 -3.55 -3.24
C ARG A 497 -12.02 -2.66 -3.79
N VAL A 498 -10.99 -3.27 -4.38
CA VAL A 498 -9.88 -2.53 -5.01
C VAL A 498 -10.38 -1.66 -6.17
N MET A 499 -11.17 -2.22 -7.09
CA MET A 499 -11.68 -1.50 -8.26
C MET A 499 -12.65 -0.37 -7.91
N SER A 500 -13.53 -0.57 -6.92
CA SER A 500 -14.41 0.48 -6.41
C SER A 500 -13.61 1.67 -5.88
N HIS A 501 -12.54 1.42 -5.10
CA HIS A 501 -11.70 2.49 -4.59
C HIS A 501 -10.84 3.14 -5.70
N LEU A 502 -10.27 2.36 -6.64
CA LEU A 502 -9.51 2.89 -7.78
C LEU A 502 -10.34 3.85 -8.65
N ARG A 503 -11.63 3.56 -8.85
CA ARG A 503 -12.53 4.41 -9.64
C ARG A 503 -12.97 5.68 -8.89
N GLN A 504 -12.86 5.71 -7.57
CA GLN A 504 -13.09 6.90 -6.74
C GLN A 504 -11.86 7.82 -6.64
N GLN A 505 -10.67 7.37 -7.05
CA GLN A 505 -9.46 8.19 -6.98
C GLN A 505 -9.54 9.43 -7.89
N PRO A 506 -9.08 10.61 -7.44
CA PRO A 506 -9.30 11.88 -8.12
C PRO A 506 -8.50 12.05 -9.42
N ASN A 507 -7.43 11.27 -9.61
CA ASN A 507 -6.60 11.31 -10.81
C ASN A 507 -5.80 10.01 -11.00
N ASP A 508 -5.24 9.81 -12.19
CA ASP A 508 -4.54 8.60 -12.56
C ASP A 508 -3.21 8.39 -11.80
N LEU A 509 -2.59 9.45 -11.28
CA LEU A 509 -1.41 9.33 -10.41
C LEU A 509 -1.77 8.73 -9.03
N ALA A 510 -2.91 9.12 -8.45
CA ALA A 510 -3.42 8.51 -7.23
C ALA A 510 -3.78 7.02 -7.46
N LYS A 511 -4.34 6.68 -8.62
CA LYS A 511 -4.55 5.27 -9.02
C LYS A 511 -3.24 4.50 -9.16
N TYR A 512 -2.19 5.10 -9.73
CA TYR A 512 -0.86 4.51 -9.80
C TYR A 512 -0.32 4.22 -8.39
N ILE A 513 -0.36 5.20 -7.48
CA ILE A 513 0.13 5.04 -6.10
C ILE A 513 -0.66 3.94 -5.35
N GLN A 514 -1.97 3.84 -5.58
CA GLN A 514 -2.79 2.77 -5.01
C GLN A 514 -2.41 1.38 -5.57
N LEU A 515 -2.23 1.26 -6.90
CA LEU A 515 -1.80 0.01 -7.55
C LEU A 515 -0.38 -0.40 -7.14
N ASP A 516 0.53 0.56 -7.06
CA ASP A 516 1.91 0.38 -6.61
C ASP A 516 1.95 -0.18 -5.16
N SER A 517 1.12 0.38 -4.28
CA SER A 517 0.94 -0.11 -2.90
C SER A 517 0.26 -1.48 -2.84
N LEU A 518 -0.63 -1.80 -3.79
CA LEU A 518 -1.26 -3.11 -3.89
C LEU A 518 -0.26 -4.18 -4.33
N GLN A 519 0.65 -3.85 -5.26
CA GLN A 519 1.70 -4.77 -5.72
C GLN A 519 2.62 -5.23 -4.58
N ASP A 520 2.90 -4.34 -3.62
CA ASP A 520 3.78 -4.63 -2.47
C ASP A 520 3.07 -5.40 -1.35
N THR A 521 1.74 -5.29 -1.28
CA THR A 521 0.91 -5.88 -0.20
C THR A 521 0.24 -7.18 -0.60
N ASN A 522 -0.20 -7.34 -1.85
CA ASN A 522 -0.82 -8.56 -2.36
C ASN A 522 -0.68 -8.66 -3.89
N GLU A 523 0.38 -9.35 -4.32
CA GLU A 523 0.75 -9.40 -5.74
C GLU A 523 -0.24 -10.20 -6.61
N LYS A 524 -0.83 -11.28 -6.09
CA LYS A 524 -1.88 -12.03 -6.78
C LYS A 524 -3.11 -11.17 -7.06
N LEU A 525 -3.56 -10.40 -6.06
CA LEU A 525 -4.66 -9.48 -6.21
C LEU A 525 -4.33 -8.31 -7.15
N PHE A 526 -3.10 -7.79 -7.12
CA PHE A 526 -2.61 -6.80 -8.09
C PHE A 526 -2.74 -7.31 -9.53
N TYR A 527 -2.16 -8.48 -9.83
CA TYR A 527 -2.24 -9.04 -11.18
C TYR A 527 -3.65 -9.50 -11.56
N ARG A 528 -4.46 -10.00 -10.62
CA ARG A 528 -5.87 -10.30 -10.86
C ARG A 528 -6.64 -9.05 -11.31
N VAL A 529 -6.52 -7.96 -10.55
CA VAL A 529 -7.19 -6.69 -10.84
C VAL A 529 -6.78 -6.12 -12.21
N ILE A 530 -5.48 -6.21 -12.56
CA ILE A 530 -4.96 -5.80 -13.87
C ILE A 530 -5.47 -6.70 -15.00
N CYS A 531 -5.43 -8.03 -14.84
CA CYS A 531 -5.87 -8.98 -15.87
C CYS A 531 -7.36 -8.84 -16.19
N ASP A 532 -8.20 -8.63 -15.16
CA ASP A 532 -9.64 -8.44 -15.34
C ASP A 532 -9.95 -7.10 -16.03
N ASN A 533 -9.08 -6.08 -15.89
CA ASN A 533 -9.33 -4.70 -16.33
C ASN A 533 -8.24 -4.11 -17.24
N VAL A 534 -7.56 -4.92 -18.06
CA VAL A 534 -6.36 -4.51 -18.85
C VAL A 534 -6.56 -3.20 -19.64
N LYS A 535 -7.70 -3.01 -20.31
CA LYS A 535 -7.99 -1.79 -21.10
C LYS A 535 -8.09 -0.52 -20.22
N GLU A 536 -8.50 -0.66 -18.96
CA GLU A 536 -8.58 0.45 -18.01
C GLU A 536 -7.20 0.71 -17.41
N LEU A 537 -6.58 -0.33 -16.84
CA LEU A 537 -5.42 -0.20 -15.94
C LEU A 537 -4.05 -0.23 -16.62
N MET A 538 -3.90 -0.76 -17.84
CA MET A 538 -2.62 -0.76 -18.56
C MET A 538 -2.06 0.67 -18.75
N ARG A 539 -2.95 1.66 -18.95
CA ARG A 539 -2.58 3.09 -19.07
C ARG A 539 -2.09 3.70 -17.75
N ILE A 540 -2.44 3.07 -16.63
CA ILE A 540 -2.10 3.51 -15.27
C ILE A 540 -0.75 2.89 -14.87
N VAL A 541 -0.63 1.56 -14.98
CA VAL A 541 0.56 0.79 -14.61
C VAL A 541 1.76 1.09 -15.53
N TYR A 542 1.50 1.45 -16.79
CA TYR A 542 2.51 1.79 -17.78
C TYR A 542 2.19 3.13 -18.46
N THR A 543 2.54 3.29 -19.74
CA THR A 543 2.39 4.56 -20.47
C THR A 543 0.92 4.96 -20.64
N PRO A 544 0.54 6.24 -20.41
CA PRO A 544 1.43 7.37 -20.12
C PRO A 544 1.72 7.60 -18.62
N THR A 545 0.90 7.09 -17.71
CA THR A 545 0.92 7.49 -16.28
C THR A 545 2.21 7.14 -15.57
N VAL A 546 2.85 6.01 -15.91
CA VAL A 546 4.16 5.63 -15.35
C VAL A 546 5.23 6.71 -15.57
N GLY A 547 5.18 7.46 -16.69
CA GLY A 547 6.12 8.54 -16.95
C GLY A 547 5.93 9.73 -16.01
N LEU A 548 4.68 10.09 -15.72
CA LEU A 548 4.35 11.12 -14.71
C LEU A 548 4.71 10.64 -13.30
N ALA A 549 4.57 9.34 -13.01
CA ALA A 549 5.05 8.74 -11.77
C ALA A 549 6.59 8.77 -11.68
N CYS A 550 7.31 8.55 -12.80
CA CYS A 550 8.76 8.71 -12.88
C CYS A 550 9.18 10.16 -12.58
N GLN A 551 8.55 11.17 -13.20
CA GLN A 551 8.84 12.59 -12.88
C GLN A 551 8.65 12.96 -11.40
N LYS A 552 7.86 12.18 -10.65
CA LYS A 552 7.62 12.36 -9.21
C LYS A 552 8.17 11.20 -8.37
N PHE A 553 9.07 10.38 -8.91
CA PHE A 553 9.46 9.11 -8.30
C PHE A 553 10.13 9.31 -6.93
N GLY A 554 10.99 10.32 -6.79
CA GLY A 554 11.60 10.69 -5.51
C GLY A 554 10.57 11.07 -4.41
N PHE A 555 9.38 11.54 -4.78
CA PHE A 555 8.27 11.81 -3.83
C PHE A 555 7.36 10.59 -3.61
N ILE A 556 7.32 9.65 -4.57
CA ILE A 556 6.45 8.47 -4.57
C ILE A 556 7.15 7.23 -3.98
N TYR A 557 8.49 7.25 -3.84
CA TYR A 557 9.29 6.14 -3.37
C TYR A 557 8.81 5.60 -2.01
N ARG A 558 8.63 4.27 -1.94
CA ARG A 558 8.07 3.56 -0.77
C ARG A 558 8.90 2.34 -0.39
N ASN A 559 8.95 1.38 -1.31
CA ASN A 559 9.70 0.13 -1.14
C ASN A 559 10.72 0.01 -2.29
N PRO A 560 11.88 -0.62 -2.07
CA PRO A 560 12.79 -0.97 -3.15
C PRO A 560 12.09 -1.97 -4.08
N LYS A 561 12.06 -1.71 -5.39
CA LYS A 561 11.40 -2.56 -6.40
C LYS A 561 12.34 -3.12 -7.47
N GLY A 562 13.59 -2.73 -7.44
CA GLY A 562 14.63 -3.12 -8.38
C GLY A 562 16.01 -2.77 -7.84
N LEU A 563 17.06 -3.05 -8.61
CA LEU A 563 18.44 -2.73 -8.25
C LEU A 563 18.93 -1.46 -8.96
N TYR A 564 19.67 -0.64 -8.23
CA TYR A 564 20.41 0.50 -8.76
C TYR A 564 21.89 0.11 -8.84
N ILE A 565 22.51 0.31 -10.00
CA ILE A 565 23.95 0.09 -10.21
C ILE A 565 24.51 1.40 -10.77
N THR A 566 25.52 1.96 -10.13
CA THR A 566 26.08 3.26 -10.53
C THR A 566 27.38 3.09 -11.33
N ILE A 567 27.81 4.16 -12.01
CA ILE A 567 29.14 4.21 -12.63
C ILE A 567 30.30 4.00 -11.62
N HIS A 568 30.07 4.24 -10.33
CA HIS A 568 31.06 3.99 -9.26
C HIS A 568 31.18 2.49 -8.89
N ASP A 569 30.20 1.68 -9.30
CA ASP A 569 30.14 0.23 -9.08
C ASP A 569 30.79 -0.57 -10.22
N ASN A 570 31.50 0.10 -11.15
CA ASN A 570 32.09 -0.47 -12.36
C ASN A 570 33.22 -1.49 -12.08
N SER A 571 32.81 -2.69 -11.65
CA SER A 571 33.63 -3.87 -11.39
C SER A 571 32.70 -5.08 -11.33
N VAL A 572 33.07 -6.18 -11.99
CA VAL A 572 32.29 -7.44 -11.97
C VAL A 572 31.99 -7.87 -10.53
N SER A 573 32.97 -7.78 -9.62
CA SER A 573 32.80 -8.15 -8.21
C SER A 573 31.80 -7.24 -7.48
N LYS A 574 31.84 -5.92 -7.72
CA LYS A 574 30.89 -4.97 -7.09
C LYS A 574 29.46 -5.21 -7.58
N ILE A 575 29.28 -5.32 -8.90
CA ILE A 575 27.98 -5.62 -9.52
C ILE A 575 27.45 -6.97 -9.03
N TYR A 576 28.30 -7.99 -8.93
CA TYR A 576 27.92 -9.30 -8.39
C TYR A 576 27.46 -9.22 -6.92
N GLN A 577 28.09 -8.39 -6.08
CA GLN A 577 27.62 -8.15 -4.71
C GLN A 577 26.26 -7.44 -4.69
N ILE A 578 26.04 -6.44 -5.56
CA ILE A 578 24.74 -5.77 -5.70
C ILE A 578 23.65 -6.76 -6.12
N LEU A 579 23.93 -7.63 -7.11
CA LEU A 579 23.03 -8.70 -7.54
C LEU A 579 22.77 -9.72 -6.42
N SER A 580 23.77 -10.04 -5.59
CA SER A 580 23.67 -10.97 -4.45
C SER A 580 22.84 -10.45 -3.28
N ASN A 581 22.55 -9.14 -3.26
CA ASN A 581 21.58 -8.52 -2.36
C ASN A 581 20.13 -8.77 -2.82
N TRP A 582 19.91 -9.11 -4.10
CA TRP A 582 18.60 -9.57 -4.53
C TRP A 582 18.28 -10.94 -3.89
N PRO A 583 17.04 -11.17 -3.45
CA PRO A 583 16.71 -12.32 -2.61
C PRO A 583 16.23 -13.54 -3.40
N ASN A 584 15.69 -13.31 -4.60
CA ASN A 584 15.34 -14.36 -5.55
C ASN A 584 16.61 -14.74 -6.33
N LYS A 585 16.98 -16.02 -6.29
CA LYS A 585 18.18 -16.54 -6.97
C LYS A 585 17.91 -16.96 -8.42
N ASP A 586 16.68 -17.36 -8.72
CA ASP A 586 16.25 -17.80 -10.05
C ASP A 586 15.64 -16.62 -10.82
N ILE A 587 16.51 -15.81 -11.44
CA ILE A 587 16.15 -14.67 -12.28
C ILE A 587 16.33 -15.05 -13.74
N GLN A 588 15.25 -14.90 -14.52
CA GLN A 588 15.19 -15.32 -15.93
C GLN A 588 14.82 -14.15 -16.87
N ALA A 589 14.29 -13.05 -16.34
CA ALA A 589 13.94 -11.85 -17.10
C ALA A 589 14.42 -10.58 -16.39
N ILE A 590 15.33 -9.85 -17.03
CA ILE A 590 15.80 -8.53 -16.58
C ILE A 590 15.27 -7.48 -17.56
N VAL A 591 14.74 -6.37 -17.02
CA VAL A 591 14.57 -5.12 -17.79
C VAL A 591 15.46 -4.08 -17.17
N VAL A 592 16.33 -3.51 -18.00
CA VAL A 592 17.31 -2.48 -17.61
C VAL A 592 17.02 -1.18 -18.36
N THR A 593 17.30 -0.05 -17.71
CA THR A 593 17.32 1.29 -18.31
C THR A 593 18.46 2.09 -17.66
N ASP A 594 19.04 3.03 -18.38
CA ASP A 594 19.86 4.11 -17.82
C ASP A 594 18.99 5.24 -17.23
N GLY A 595 17.87 5.52 -17.92
CA GLY A 595 16.98 6.64 -17.62
C GLY A 595 17.11 7.80 -18.61
N GLU A 596 18.09 7.72 -19.53
CA GLU A 596 18.45 8.75 -20.51
C GLU A 596 17.28 9.12 -21.42
N ARG A 597 16.38 8.16 -21.67
CA ARG A 597 15.32 8.32 -22.67
C ARG A 597 13.99 7.68 -22.32
N ILE A 598 13.33 8.25 -21.32
CA ILE A 598 11.95 7.91 -20.96
C ILE A 598 10.99 8.47 -22.02
N LEU A 599 10.14 7.59 -22.56
CA LEU A 599 9.30 7.86 -23.74
C LEU A 599 8.41 9.10 -23.55
N GLY A 600 8.62 10.12 -24.39
CA GLY A 600 7.85 11.37 -24.39
C GLY A 600 8.20 12.35 -23.27
N LEU A 601 9.19 12.05 -22.44
CA LEU A 601 9.66 12.88 -21.32
C LEU A 601 11.16 13.22 -21.40
N GLY A 602 11.93 12.47 -22.19
CA GLY A 602 13.39 12.64 -22.28
C GLY A 602 14.07 11.97 -21.10
N ASP A 603 15.16 12.57 -20.65
CA ASP A 603 15.98 12.04 -19.57
C ASP A 603 15.37 12.30 -18.19
N LEU A 604 15.28 11.24 -17.37
CA LEU A 604 14.89 11.32 -15.96
C LEU A 604 15.93 10.68 -15.01
N GLY A 605 17.08 10.20 -15.52
CA GLY A 605 18.11 9.51 -14.75
C GLY A 605 17.55 8.42 -13.83
N ALA A 606 18.00 8.39 -12.57
CA ALA A 606 17.55 7.46 -11.54
C ALA A 606 16.02 7.41 -11.29
N TYR A 607 15.26 8.44 -11.69
CA TYR A 607 13.79 8.40 -11.61
C TYR A 607 13.15 7.50 -12.69
N GLY A 608 13.92 7.06 -13.69
CA GLY A 608 13.49 6.12 -14.74
C GLY A 608 13.13 4.72 -14.26
N MET A 609 13.41 4.35 -13.00
CA MET A 609 13.17 3.00 -12.42
C MET A 609 11.71 2.53 -12.58
N GLY A 610 10.73 3.44 -12.62
CA GLY A 610 9.34 3.09 -12.88
C GLY A 610 9.12 2.39 -14.22
N ILE A 611 9.97 2.61 -15.23
CA ILE A 611 9.86 1.96 -16.55
C ILE A 611 10.20 0.46 -16.49
N PRO A 612 11.38 0.02 -15.98
CA PRO A 612 11.64 -1.39 -15.69
C PRO A 612 10.54 -2.08 -14.88
N VAL A 613 10.09 -1.45 -13.78
CA VAL A 613 9.05 -2.02 -12.90
C VAL A 613 7.73 -2.19 -13.64
N GLY A 614 7.24 -1.14 -14.32
CA GLY A 614 5.99 -1.19 -15.07
C GLY A 614 6.05 -2.14 -16.27
N LYS A 615 7.20 -2.23 -16.96
CA LYS A 615 7.39 -3.13 -18.10
C LYS A 615 7.38 -4.60 -17.66
N LEU A 616 8.05 -4.95 -16.55
CA LEU A 616 7.99 -6.30 -15.99
C LEU A 616 6.61 -6.63 -15.40
N ALA A 617 5.89 -5.66 -14.83
CA ALA A 617 4.47 -5.86 -14.48
C ALA A 617 3.61 -6.23 -15.70
N LEU A 618 3.91 -5.68 -16.89
CA LEU A 618 3.27 -6.11 -18.13
C LEU A 618 3.74 -7.49 -18.63
N TYR A 619 4.99 -7.91 -18.40
CA TYR A 619 5.42 -9.30 -18.72
C TYR A 619 4.55 -10.31 -17.97
N VAL A 620 4.33 -10.08 -16.67
CA VAL A 620 3.51 -10.95 -15.82
C VAL A 620 2.03 -10.87 -16.18
N ALA A 621 1.46 -9.67 -16.34
CA ALA A 621 0.04 -9.51 -16.62
C ALA A 621 -0.35 -9.95 -18.05
N LEU A 622 0.50 -9.70 -19.04
CA LEU A 622 0.19 -9.88 -20.47
C LEU A 622 0.72 -11.16 -21.08
N ALA A 623 1.76 -11.79 -20.52
CA ALA A 623 2.23 -13.10 -20.95
C ALA A 623 2.14 -14.18 -19.87
N GLY A 624 2.07 -13.82 -18.59
CA GLY A 624 2.18 -14.79 -17.51
C GLY A 624 3.61 -15.21 -17.22
N VAL A 625 4.62 -14.39 -17.54
CA VAL A 625 5.97 -14.60 -16.99
C VAL A 625 5.88 -14.60 -15.45
N HIS A 626 6.64 -15.47 -14.77
CA HIS A 626 6.62 -15.54 -13.32
C HIS A 626 7.27 -14.29 -12.68
N PRO A 627 6.60 -13.59 -11.74
CA PRO A 627 7.10 -12.35 -11.13
C PRO A 627 8.36 -12.55 -10.28
N GLU A 628 8.61 -13.77 -9.80
CA GLU A 628 9.85 -14.15 -9.12
C GLU A 628 11.09 -14.08 -10.00
N HIS A 629 10.93 -14.42 -11.28
CA HIS A 629 12.01 -14.42 -12.27
C HIS A 629 12.28 -13.03 -12.86
N CYS A 630 11.49 -12.02 -12.48
CA CYS A 630 11.56 -10.65 -12.98
C CYS A 630 12.45 -9.77 -12.07
N LEU A 631 13.51 -9.17 -12.64
CA LEU A 631 14.39 -8.23 -11.96
C LEU A 631 14.46 -6.87 -12.69
N PRO A 632 13.88 -5.80 -12.13
CA PRO A 632 14.05 -4.44 -12.64
C PRO A 632 15.43 -3.87 -12.26
N ILE A 633 16.15 -3.27 -13.21
CA ILE A 633 17.46 -2.63 -12.97
C ILE A 633 17.48 -1.21 -13.54
N LEU A 634 18.14 -0.30 -12.83
CA LEU A 634 18.55 1.01 -13.36
C LEU A 634 20.06 1.18 -13.28
N LEU A 635 20.67 1.69 -14.36
CA LEU A 635 22.08 2.02 -14.47
C LEU A 635 22.28 3.53 -14.37
N ASP A 636 22.78 4.05 -13.24
CA ASP A 636 22.99 5.48 -13.07
C ASP A 636 24.39 5.90 -13.53
N VAL A 637 24.44 6.62 -14.66
CA VAL A 637 25.67 7.04 -15.35
C VAL A 637 25.71 8.56 -15.65
N GLY A 638 24.76 9.33 -15.14
CA GLY A 638 24.55 10.74 -15.51
C GLY A 638 23.40 10.93 -16.51
N THR A 639 23.27 12.15 -17.07
CA THR A 639 22.11 12.58 -17.86
C THR A 639 22.46 13.47 -19.07
N ASN A 640 21.90 13.19 -20.25
CA ASN A 640 21.88 13.97 -21.52
C ASN A 640 20.78 13.39 -22.48
N ASN A 641 20.49 13.97 -23.66
CA ASN A 641 19.26 13.61 -24.42
C ASN A 641 19.43 13.56 -25.96
N ASN A 642 19.00 12.50 -26.67
CA ASN A 642 18.77 12.44 -28.15
C ASN A 642 17.99 11.16 -28.68
N ALA A 643 17.66 11.09 -30.00
CA ALA A 643 16.54 10.26 -30.58
C ALA A 643 16.88 9.01 -31.50
N ASN A 644 15.87 8.28 -32.06
CA ASN A 644 15.92 6.85 -32.53
C ASN A 644 15.63 6.55 -34.04
N THR A 645 15.88 5.28 -34.45
CA THR A 645 15.85 4.76 -35.85
C THR A 645 15.03 3.48 -36.15
N GLY A 646 14.81 2.58 -35.19
CA GLY A 646 14.69 1.13 -35.46
C GLY A 646 13.49 0.57 -36.26
N VAL A 647 12.46 1.35 -36.61
CA VAL A 647 11.28 0.82 -37.35
C VAL A 647 11.62 0.48 -38.80
N ALA A 648 12.44 1.31 -39.46
CA ALA A 648 12.79 1.16 -40.86
C ALA A 648 13.58 -0.13 -41.15
N GLU A 649 14.46 -0.52 -40.22
CA GLU A 649 15.31 -1.72 -40.35
C GLU A 649 14.49 -3.02 -40.34
N MET A 650 13.36 -3.06 -39.63
CA MET A 650 12.45 -4.22 -39.63
C MET A 650 11.66 -4.33 -40.94
N CYS A 651 11.22 -3.21 -41.50
CA CYS A 651 10.52 -3.18 -42.79
C CYS A 651 11.41 -3.71 -43.94
N ILE A 652 12.70 -3.33 -43.96
CA ILE A 652 13.68 -3.85 -44.93
C ILE A 652 13.72 -5.38 -44.87
N ARG A 653 13.88 -5.95 -43.67
CA ARG A 653 14.03 -7.41 -43.53
C ARG A 653 12.77 -8.17 -43.94
N GLN A 654 11.58 -7.63 -43.70
CA GLN A 654 10.34 -8.23 -44.18
C GLN A 654 10.29 -8.24 -45.73
N MET A 655 10.67 -7.14 -46.39
CA MET A 655 10.77 -7.08 -47.86
C MET A 655 11.83 -8.04 -48.42
N VAL A 656 12.97 -8.19 -47.74
CA VAL A 656 14.01 -9.16 -48.12
C VAL A 656 13.53 -10.60 -48.01
N GLU A 657 12.73 -10.92 -46.99
CA GLU A 657 12.09 -12.24 -46.87
C GLU A 657 10.97 -12.48 -47.89
N GLU A 658 10.38 -11.42 -48.44
CA GLU A 658 9.42 -11.48 -49.55
C GLU A 658 10.12 -11.61 -50.92
N GLY A 659 11.46 -11.64 -50.95
CA GLY A 659 12.28 -11.94 -52.13
C GLY A 659 12.97 -10.74 -52.78
N ILE A 660 12.86 -9.54 -52.20
CA ILE A 660 13.43 -8.29 -52.72
C ILE A 660 14.88 -8.12 -52.23
N SER A 661 15.75 -7.43 -52.99
CA SER A 661 17.12 -7.14 -52.53
C SER A 661 17.15 -6.12 -51.37
N GLU A 662 18.17 -6.15 -50.50
CA GLU A 662 18.29 -5.18 -49.40
C GLU A 662 18.43 -3.73 -49.92
N GLU A 663 19.11 -3.54 -51.05
CA GLU A 663 19.27 -2.23 -51.69
C GLU A 663 17.93 -1.67 -52.19
N GLU A 664 17.13 -2.49 -52.87
CA GLU A 664 15.80 -2.12 -53.36
C GLU A 664 14.80 -1.92 -52.21
N ALA A 665 14.86 -2.74 -51.17
CA ALA A 665 14.11 -2.53 -49.93
C ALA A 665 14.50 -1.20 -49.24
N CYS A 666 15.78 -0.82 -49.25
CA CYS A 666 16.22 0.50 -48.79
C CYS A 666 15.72 1.63 -49.70
N GLN A 667 15.66 1.43 -51.02
CA GLN A 667 15.11 2.42 -51.97
C GLN A 667 13.63 2.73 -51.68
N ASN A 668 12.85 1.75 -51.24
CA ASN A 668 11.43 1.92 -50.91
C ASN A 668 11.15 2.65 -49.57
N ILE A 669 12.15 2.89 -48.71
CA ILE A 669 11.95 3.58 -47.41
C ILE A 669 12.54 4.98 -47.42
N PHE A 670 11.72 5.98 -47.10
CA PHE A 670 12.09 7.40 -47.01
C PHE A 670 12.06 7.85 -45.55
N MET A 671 13.09 8.56 -45.10
CA MET A 671 13.22 9.04 -43.73
C MET A 671 13.34 10.57 -43.69
N PHE A 672 12.79 11.17 -42.63
CA PHE A 672 12.71 12.61 -42.43
C PHE A 672 13.04 12.94 -40.98
N ASP A 673 13.95 13.89 -40.75
CA ASP A 673 14.41 14.30 -39.42
C ASP A 673 14.18 15.81 -39.18
N ILE A 674 14.76 16.36 -38.10
CA ILE A 674 14.61 17.79 -37.76
C ILE A 674 15.18 18.74 -38.83
N ASP A 675 16.10 18.22 -39.65
CA ASP A 675 16.77 18.95 -40.72
C ASP A 675 16.22 18.65 -42.12
N GLY A 676 15.18 17.81 -42.22
CA GLY A 676 14.43 17.54 -43.44
C GLY A 676 14.56 16.10 -43.94
N LEU A 677 14.35 15.90 -45.24
CA LEU A 677 14.53 14.62 -45.92
C LEU A 677 15.99 14.12 -45.77
N ILE A 678 16.17 12.81 -45.55
CA ILE A 678 17.50 12.18 -45.50
C ILE A 678 18.00 11.92 -46.93
N THR A 679 19.01 12.68 -47.35
CA THR A 679 19.53 12.78 -48.73
C THR A 679 21.03 12.46 -48.80
N LYS A 680 21.54 12.18 -50.00
CA LYS A 680 22.99 11.95 -50.22
C LYS A 680 23.84 13.20 -49.97
N SER A 681 23.31 14.40 -50.24
CA SER A 681 23.97 15.69 -49.93
C SER A 681 24.25 15.89 -48.44
N ARG A 682 23.50 15.21 -47.56
CA ARG A 682 23.62 15.30 -46.10
C ARG A 682 24.50 14.20 -45.45
N MET A 683 25.19 13.35 -46.22
CA MET A 683 25.87 12.15 -45.68
C MET A 683 26.83 12.40 -44.50
N ASP A 684 27.52 13.53 -44.47
CA ASP A 684 28.49 13.85 -43.42
C ASP A 684 27.86 14.22 -42.07
N SER A 685 26.68 14.84 -42.07
CA SER A 685 25.94 15.18 -40.84
C SER A 685 25.03 14.05 -40.33
N LEU A 686 24.84 13.00 -41.14
CA LEU A 686 23.98 11.86 -40.83
C LEU A 686 24.69 10.79 -39.99
N LEU A 687 23.99 10.31 -38.97
CA LEU A 687 24.37 9.12 -38.18
C LEU A 687 24.68 7.93 -39.11
N PRO A 688 25.66 7.07 -38.80
CA PRO A 688 26.06 5.96 -39.68
C PRO A 688 24.90 5.05 -40.10
N ARG A 689 23.93 4.85 -39.21
CA ARG A 689 22.69 4.08 -39.46
C ARG A 689 21.67 4.77 -40.36
N HIS A 690 21.67 6.11 -40.48
CA HIS A 690 20.82 6.85 -41.42
C HIS A 690 21.36 6.80 -42.86
N ARG A 691 22.67 6.67 -43.06
CA ARG A 691 23.33 6.80 -44.37
C ARG A 691 22.79 5.82 -45.42
N ARG A 692 22.35 4.62 -45.03
CA ARG A 692 21.72 3.62 -45.93
C ARG A 692 20.36 4.04 -46.50
N PHE A 693 19.69 5.01 -45.86
CA PHE A 693 18.39 5.53 -46.28
C PHE A 693 18.50 6.82 -47.10
N ALA A 694 19.72 7.32 -47.32
CA ALA A 694 19.98 8.58 -48.02
C ALA A 694 19.54 8.54 -49.49
N LYS A 695 18.62 9.44 -49.85
CA LYS A 695 18.04 9.52 -51.20
C LYS A 695 18.81 10.45 -52.13
N ASP A 696 18.74 10.12 -53.41
CA ASP A 696 19.19 10.99 -54.50
C ASP A 696 18.03 11.90 -54.92
N LEU A 697 17.66 12.81 -54.00
CA LEU A 697 16.53 13.73 -54.11
C LEU A 697 16.95 15.10 -53.57
N PRO A 698 16.32 16.20 -54.02
CA PRO A 698 16.61 17.53 -53.51
C PRO A 698 16.31 17.65 -52.01
N ASP A 699 17.15 18.42 -51.31
CA ASP A 699 16.94 18.73 -49.89
C ASP A 699 15.68 19.57 -49.70
N THR A 700 14.73 19.05 -48.91
CA THR A 700 13.54 19.81 -48.48
C THR A 700 13.26 19.60 -46.99
N LYS A 701 12.77 20.67 -46.35
CA LYS A 701 12.25 20.67 -44.97
C LYS A 701 10.71 20.69 -44.91
N ASP A 702 10.01 20.58 -46.04
CA ASP A 702 8.56 20.41 -46.08
C ASP A 702 8.18 18.94 -46.30
N LEU A 703 7.41 18.38 -45.36
CA LEU A 703 6.89 17.03 -45.46
C LEU A 703 5.80 16.90 -46.54
N TYR A 704 5.07 17.98 -46.85
CA TYR A 704 4.05 17.98 -47.90
C TYR A 704 4.68 17.81 -49.29
N GLU A 705 5.78 18.50 -49.59
CA GLU A 705 6.56 18.31 -50.82
C GLU A 705 7.05 16.85 -50.98
N VAL A 706 7.58 16.26 -49.91
CA VAL A 706 8.02 14.86 -49.92
C VAL A 706 6.86 13.91 -50.22
N VAL A 707 5.70 14.08 -49.56
CA VAL A 707 4.53 13.23 -49.79
C VAL A 707 4.02 13.35 -51.23
N LYS A 708 4.03 14.55 -51.80
CA LYS A 708 3.61 14.81 -53.19
C LYS A 708 4.58 14.26 -54.24
N MET A 709 5.88 14.32 -53.95
CA MET A 709 6.95 13.85 -54.84
C MET A 709 7.08 12.31 -54.81
N VAL A 710 7.09 11.72 -53.61
CA VAL A 710 7.32 10.28 -53.40
C VAL A 710 6.03 9.47 -53.54
N LYS A 711 4.87 10.07 -53.28
CA LYS A 711 3.54 9.42 -53.26
C LYS A 711 3.52 8.13 -52.41
N PRO A 712 3.92 8.19 -51.12
CA PRO A 712 4.06 7.00 -50.31
C PRO A 712 2.71 6.33 -50.02
N HIS A 713 2.71 4.99 -49.99
CA HIS A 713 1.55 4.19 -49.57
C HIS A 713 1.27 4.28 -48.06
N ALA A 714 2.33 4.48 -47.27
CA ALA A 714 2.29 4.55 -45.82
C ALA A 714 3.07 5.75 -45.28
N LEU A 715 2.45 6.49 -44.37
CA LEU A 715 3.05 7.62 -43.65
C LEU A 715 3.15 7.27 -42.16
N ILE A 716 4.37 7.16 -41.64
CA ILE A 716 4.65 6.72 -40.26
C ILE A 716 5.34 7.84 -39.48
N GLY A 717 4.69 8.31 -38.42
CA GLY A 717 5.15 9.38 -37.55
C GLY A 717 5.75 8.83 -36.25
N ALA A 718 6.96 9.27 -35.93
CA ALA A 718 7.63 8.99 -34.67
C ALA A 718 8.48 10.19 -34.19
N SER A 719 8.05 11.42 -34.51
CA SER A 719 8.86 12.65 -34.37
C SER A 719 8.64 13.41 -33.07
N THR A 720 7.66 13.01 -32.26
CA THR A 720 7.11 13.74 -31.09
C THR A 720 6.53 15.13 -31.38
N LYS A 721 6.44 15.54 -32.65
CA LYS A 721 5.84 16.80 -33.09
C LYS A 721 4.33 16.61 -33.31
N GLY A 722 3.54 17.03 -32.33
CA GLY A 722 2.07 17.02 -32.43
C GLY A 722 1.57 17.84 -33.63
N GLY A 723 0.60 17.30 -34.37
CA GLY A 723 0.03 17.97 -35.55
C GLY A 723 0.94 18.02 -36.79
N ALA A 724 2.02 17.24 -36.85
CA ALA A 724 2.92 17.20 -38.01
C ALA A 724 2.27 16.66 -39.30
N PHE A 725 1.19 15.87 -39.20
CA PHE A 725 0.40 15.44 -40.36
C PHE A 725 -0.79 16.39 -40.50
N THR A 726 -0.57 17.46 -41.28
CA THR A 726 -1.57 18.51 -41.52
C THR A 726 -2.71 18.02 -42.40
N GLN A 727 -3.77 18.82 -42.53
CA GLN A 727 -4.94 18.48 -43.33
C GLN A 727 -4.58 18.28 -44.81
N GLU A 728 -3.66 19.08 -45.33
CA GLU A 728 -3.15 19.02 -46.71
C GLU A 728 -2.44 17.68 -46.93
N ILE A 729 -1.55 17.28 -46.02
CA ILE A 729 -0.80 16.01 -46.08
C ILE A 729 -1.74 14.80 -46.05
N ILE A 730 -2.74 14.81 -45.15
CA ILE A 730 -3.70 13.69 -45.04
C ILE A 730 -4.59 13.60 -46.30
N THR A 731 -4.99 14.75 -46.85
CA THR A 731 -5.81 14.82 -48.07
C THR A 731 -5.01 14.34 -49.29
N GLU A 732 -3.75 14.77 -49.43
CA GLU A 732 -2.81 14.34 -50.47
C GLU A 732 -2.54 12.83 -50.40
N MET A 733 -2.35 12.27 -49.20
CA MET A 733 -2.27 10.81 -48.99
C MET A 733 -3.51 10.07 -49.51
N ALA A 734 -4.72 10.64 -49.31
CA ALA A 734 -5.99 10.06 -49.76
C ALA A 734 -6.31 10.29 -51.24
N GLN A 735 -5.63 11.24 -51.90
CA GLN A 735 -5.66 11.41 -53.36
C GLN A 735 -4.69 10.44 -54.05
N ASN A 736 -3.48 10.26 -53.48
CA ASN A 736 -2.46 9.39 -54.03
C ASN A 736 -2.74 7.88 -53.84
N ASN A 737 -3.56 7.50 -52.84
CA ASN A 737 -3.83 6.11 -52.49
C ASN A 737 -5.33 5.83 -52.33
N GLU A 738 -5.82 4.70 -52.85
CA GLU A 738 -7.20 4.25 -52.60
C GLU A 738 -7.46 4.01 -51.10
N ARG A 739 -6.46 3.48 -50.39
CA ARG A 739 -6.49 3.21 -48.95
C ARG A 739 -5.17 3.64 -48.28
N PRO A 740 -4.99 4.92 -47.95
CA PRO A 740 -3.74 5.41 -47.36
C PRO A 740 -3.49 4.78 -45.99
N ILE A 741 -2.25 4.41 -45.68
CA ILE A 741 -1.84 3.94 -44.35
C ILE A 741 -1.26 5.14 -43.58
N ILE A 742 -1.79 5.44 -42.40
CA ILE A 742 -1.33 6.57 -41.57
C ILE A 742 -1.13 6.10 -40.13
N PHE A 743 0.12 6.04 -39.68
CA PHE A 743 0.51 5.61 -38.34
C PHE A 743 1.06 6.80 -37.54
N ALA A 744 0.30 7.31 -36.56
CA ALA A 744 0.73 8.41 -35.68
C ALA A 744 1.25 7.85 -34.34
N LEU A 745 2.53 7.44 -34.30
CA LEU A 745 3.08 6.64 -33.20
C LEU A 745 3.63 7.47 -32.04
N SER A 746 3.69 8.80 -32.17
CA SER A 746 4.17 9.67 -31.10
C SER A 746 3.26 9.67 -29.87
N ASN A 747 3.88 9.75 -28.70
CA ASN A 747 3.23 9.67 -27.40
C ASN A 747 3.62 10.88 -26.52
N PRO A 748 2.74 11.31 -25.59
CA PRO A 748 1.31 10.95 -25.45
C PRO A 748 0.44 11.60 -26.55
N THR A 749 -0.89 11.47 -26.50
CA THR A 749 -1.85 11.97 -27.53
C THR A 749 -1.59 13.40 -28.02
N LYS A 750 -1.21 14.34 -27.14
CA LYS A 750 -0.87 15.73 -27.52
C LYS A 750 0.32 15.86 -28.48
N ASN A 751 1.19 14.85 -28.53
CA ASN A 751 2.37 14.78 -29.40
C ASN A 751 2.11 13.93 -30.66
N SER A 752 0.90 13.36 -30.81
CA SER A 752 0.51 12.54 -31.96
C SER A 752 0.48 13.38 -33.24
N GLU A 753 1.03 12.86 -34.32
CA GLU A 753 1.21 13.59 -35.58
C GLU A 753 -0.13 14.04 -36.20
N CYS A 754 -1.20 13.26 -36.00
CA CYS A 754 -2.58 13.69 -36.17
C CYS A 754 -3.52 12.92 -35.22
N THR A 755 -4.77 13.35 -35.13
CA THR A 755 -5.83 12.61 -34.42
C THR A 755 -6.48 11.57 -35.33
N ALA A 756 -7.02 10.50 -34.73
CA ALA A 756 -7.82 9.51 -35.47
C ALA A 756 -9.03 10.15 -36.16
N GLU A 757 -9.66 11.15 -35.54
CA GLU A 757 -10.82 11.85 -36.11
C GLU A 757 -10.46 12.62 -37.38
N GLN A 758 -9.37 13.39 -37.37
CA GLN A 758 -8.85 14.06 -38.58
C GLN A 758 -8.55 13.05 -39.67
N ALA A 759 -7.82 11.97 -39.35
CA ALA A 759 -7.46 10.94 -40.34
C ALA A 759 -8.70 10.29 -40.97
N PHE A 760 -9.70 9.87 -40.19
CA PHE A 760 -10.90 9.23 -40.73
C PHE A 760 -11.81 10.21 -41.49
N LYS A 761 -12.01 11.44 -41.00
CA LYS A 761 -12.87 12.43 -41.67
C LYS A 761 -12.27 12.93 -42.98
N LEU A 762 -10.99 13.31 -43.00
CA LEU A 762 -10.32 13.87 -44.19
C LEU A 762 -10.10 12.84 -45.31
N THR A 763 -10.16 11.55 -44.98
CA THR A 763 -10.02 10.45 -45.97
C THR A 763 -11.36 9.77 -46.30
N ASN A 764 -12.50 10.31 -45.85
CA ASN A 764 -13.83 9.70 -45.99
C ASN A 764 -13.85 8.22 -45.57
N GLY A 765 -13.21 7.89 -44.45
CA GLY A 765 -13.15 6.53 -43.89
C GLY A 765 -12.22 5.54 -44.61
N LYS A 766 -11.51 5.95 -45.68
CA LYS A 766 -10.63 5.06 -46.47
C LYS A 766 -9.37 4.63 -45.73
N VAL A 767 -8.85 5.49 -44.84
CA VAL A 767 -7.56 5.33 -44.15
C VAL A 767 -7.43 4.03 -43.34
N LEU A 768 -6.24 3.44 -43.38
CA LEU A 768 -5.76 2.42 -42.46
C LEU A 768 -4.98 3.11 -41.34
N PHE A 769 -5.70 3.53 -40.28
CA PHE A 769 -5.14 4.31 -39.19
C PHE A 769 -4.73 3.47 -37.97
N ALA A 770 -3.53 3.75 -37.45
CA ALA A 770 -3.14 3.33 -36.11
C ALA A 770 -2.34 4.42 -35.39
N SER A 771 -2.24 4.30 -34.07
CA SER A 771 -1.62 5.31 -33.22
C SER A 771 -0.82 4.68 -32.08
N GLY A 772 0.16 5.42 -31.54
CA GLY A 772 0.88 5.00 -30.33
C GLY A 772 0.03 5.14 -29.08
N SER A 773 -0.76 6.22 -29.01
CA SER A 773 -1.66 6.54 -27.90
C SER A 773 -3.12 6.17 -28.18
N PRO A 774 -3.96 5.93 -27.15
CA PRO A 774 -5.39 5.68 -27.33
C PRO A 774 -6.14 6.88 -27.93
N PHE A 775 -6.99 6.60 -28.92
CA PHE A 775 -8.08 7.47 -29.37
C PHE A 775 -9.44 6.79 -29.17
N GLU A 776 -10.50 7.59 -29.11
CA GLU A 776 -11.88 7.10 -29.05
C GLU A 776 -12.36 6.54 -30.40
N ASN A 777 -13.54 5.91 -30.41
CA ASN A 777 -14.16 5.48 -31.67
C ASN A 777 -14.58 6.71 -32.48
N VAL A 778 -14.42 6.67 -33.80
CA VAL A 778 -14.79 7.75 -34.71
C VAL A 778 -15.98 7.31 -35.54
N GLU A 779 -16.99 8.16 -35.69
CA GLU A 779 -18.11 7.92 -36.59
C GLU A 779 -17.99 8.82 -37.82
N VAL A 780 -18.09 8.22 -39.01
CA VAL A 780 -18.13 8.90 -40.31
C VAL A 780 -19.24 8.23 -41.12
N ASP A 781 -20.20 9.02 -41.61
CA ASP A 781 -21.33 8.58 -42.44
C ASP A 781 -22.11 7.38 -41.86
N GLY A 782 -22.38 7.41 -40.54
CA GLY A 782 -23.09 6.34 -39.81
C GLY A 782 -22.27 5.05 -39.60
N LYS A 783 -21.01 5.01 -40.04
CA LYS A 783 -20.09 3.88 -39.82
C LYS A 783 -19.12 4.19 -38.68
N ILE A 784 -19.05 3.28 -37.71
CA ILE A 784 -18.18 3.39 -36.54
C ILE A 784 -16.82 2.73 -36.80
N TYR A 785 -15.76 3.53 -36.80
CA TYR A 785 -14.37 3.14 -36.91
C TYR A 785 -13.73 3.03 -35.52
N LYS A 786 -12.90 2.01 -35.29
CA LYS A 786 -12.34 1.71 -33.95
C LYS A 786 -10.82 1.64 -33.99
N PRO A 787 -10.11 2.79 -33.99
CA PRO A 787 -8.67 2.89 -34.26
C PRO A 787 -7.85 1.89 -33.45
N GLY A 788 -6.84 1.31 -34.11
CA GLY A 788 -5.89 0.39 -33.50
C GLY A 788 -4.76 1.14 -32.77
N GLN A 789 -4.18 0.49 -31.77
CA GLN A 789 -2.97 0.97 -31.09
C GLN A 789 -1.78 0.12 -31.50
N GLY A 790 -0.76 0.74 -32.11
CA GLY A 790 0.53 0.12 -32.40
C GLY A 790 1.38 0.03 -31.13
N ASN A 791 0.92 -0.74 -30.15
CA ASN A 791 1.54 -0.82 -28.83
C ASN A 791 2.49 -2.04 -28.75
N ASN A 792 3.73 -1.80 -28.34
CA ASN A 792 4.76 -2.83 -28.14
C ASN A 792 4.29 -4.00 -27.24
N SER A 793 3.28 -3.77 -26.40
CA SER A 793 2.61 -4.76 -25.54
C SER A 793 1.99 -5.95 -26.29
N TYR A 794 1.88 -5.92 -27.62
CA TYR A 794 1.51 -7.10 -28.42
C TYR A 794 2.68 -8.06 -28.70
N ILE A 795 3.92 -7.58 -28.62
CA ILE A 795 5.11 -8.33 -29.08
C ILE A 795 6.00 -8.75 -27.92
N PHE A 796 6.44 -7.80 -27.08
CA PHE A 796 7.43 -8.11 -26.04
C PHE A 796 6.99 -9.18 -25.03
N PRO A 797 5.71 -9.32 -24.63
CA PRO A 797 5.33 -10.35 -23.67
C PRO A 797 5.49 -11.76 -24.24
N GLY A 798 5.00 -12.00 -25.47
CA GLY A 798 5.11 -13.31 -26.13
C GLY A 798 6.54 -13.69 -26.50
N VAL A 799 7.34 -12.72 -26.99
CA VAL A 799 8.77 -12.94 -27.27
C VAL A 799 9.54 -13.28 -26.00
N ALA A 800 9.28 -12.57 -24.90
CA ALA A 800 9.90 -12.86 -23.62
C ALA A 800 9.48 -14.23 -23.06
N LEU A 801 8.19 -14.59 -23.16
CA LEU A 801 7.68 -15.88 -22.71
C LEU A 801 8.37 -17.05 -23.44
N GLY A 802 8.47 -16.97 -24.77
CA GLY A 802 9.18 -17.99 -25.56
C GLY A 802 10.68 -18.06 -25.20
N ALA A 803 11.35 -16.91 -25.09
CA ALA A 803 12.78 -16.87 -24.75
C ALA A 803 13.08 -17.45 -23.35
N VAL A 804 12.24 -17.17 -22.36
CA VAL A 804 12.36 -17.67 -20.98
C VAL A 804 12.07 -19.16 -20.92
N LEU A 805 10.91 -19.61 -21.40
CA LEU A 805 10.48 -21.01 -21.28
C LEU A 805 11.42 -21.97 -22.02
N PHE A 806 11.82 -21.65 -23.26
CA PHE A 806 12.70 -22.50 -24.06
C PHE A 806 14.20 -22.25 -23.81
N LYS A 807 14.53 -21.35 -22.86
CA LYS A 807 15.89 -20.97 -22.46
C LYS A 807 16.76 -20.63 -23.68
N ALA A 808 16.33 -19.64 -24.46
CA ALA A 808 16.96 -19.31 -25.74
C ALA A 808 18.38 -18.77 -25.60
N LYS A 809 19.33 -19.26 -26.42
CA LYS A 809 20.73 -18.81 -26.45
C LYS A 809 20.87 -17.33 -26.88
N HIS A 810 20.08 -16.92 -27.85
CA HIS A 810 19.97 -15.55 -28.35
C HIS A 810 18.65 -15.38 -29.12
N ILE A 811 18.21 -14.13 -29.32
CA ILE A 811 16.97 -13.79 -30.02
C ILE A 811 17.32 -13.11 -31.35
N PRO A 812 17.32 -13.82 -32.50
CA PRO A 812 17.56 -13.20 -33.80
C PRO A 812 16.33 -12.40 -34.25
N ASP A 813 16.53 -11.37 -35.09
CA ASP A 813 15.46 -10.47 -35.53
C ASP A 813 14.28 -11.18 -36.20
N LYS A 814 14.53 -12.35 -36.82
CA LYS A 814 13.51 -13.26 -37.37
C LYS A 814 12.37 -13.54 -36.38
N VAL A 815 12.69 -13.66 -35.09
CA VAL A 815 11.72 -13.89 -34.00
C VAL A 815 10.69 -12.76 -33.92
N PHE A 816 11.10 -11.51 -34.12
CA PHE A 816 10.20 -10.36 -34.13
C PHE A 816 9.30 -10.35 -35.37
N LEU A 817 9.79 -10.80 -36.52
CA LEU A 817 8.96 -10.99 -37.73
C LEU A 817 7.93 -12.11 -37.54
N LEU A 818 8.30 -13.24 -36.94
CA LEU A 818 7.37 -14.33 -36.59
C LEU A 818 6.28 -13.84 -35.63
N ALA A 819 6.66 -13.10 -34.57
CA ALA A 819 5.71 -12.49 -33.65
C ALA A 819 4.76 -11.50 -34.36
N ALA A 820 5.28 -10.64 -35.23
CA ALA A 820 4.46 -9.69 -36.00
C ALA A 820 3.45 -10.40 -36.93
N ARG A 821 3.89 -11.44 -37.66
CA ARG A 821 3.02 -12.27 -38.50
C ARG A 821 1.92 -12.96 -37.67
N LYS A 822 2.26 -13.50 -36.49
CA LYS A 822 1.28 -14.12 -35.59
C LYS A 822 0.25 -13.11 -35.06
N VAL A 823 0.68 -11.89 -34.67
CA VAL A 823 -0.24 -10.81 -34.26
C VAL A 823 -1.19 -10.42 -35.39
N ALA A 824 -0.70 -10.31 -36.63
CA ALA A 824 -1.51 -10.00 -37.80
C ALA A 824 -2.55 -11.11 -38.10
N ALA A 825 -2.13 -12.37 -38.07
CA ALA A 825 -3.01 -13.53 -38.27
C ALA A 825 -4.12 -13.65 -37.20
N LEU A 826 -3.91 -13.11 -36.00
CA LEU A 826 -4.88 -13.10 -34.90
C LEU A 826 -5.84 -11.89 -34.91
N VAL A 827 -5.85 -11.07 -35.98
CA VAL A 827 -6.85 -10.01 -36.18
C VAL A 827 -8.12 -10.62 -36.81
N PRO A 828 -9.28 -10.64 -36.12
CA PRO A 828 -10.49 -11.22 -36.71
C PRO A 828 -11.05 -10.36 -37.84
N ASP A 829 -11.58 -10.97 -38.90
CA ASP A 829 -12.22 -10.30 -40.05
C ASP A 829 -13.24 -9.22 -39.63
N LYS A 830 -14.08 -9.53 -38.63
CA LYS A 830 -15.05 -8.57 -38.07
C LYS A 830 -14.38 -7.31 -37.50
N SER A 831 -13.12 -7.38 -37.05
CA SER A 831 -12.35 -6.21 -36.60
C SER A 831 -11.80 -5.43 -37.80
N LEU A 832 -11.25 -6.13 -38.79
CA LEU A 832 -10.63 -5.53 -39.98
C LEU A 832 -11.67 -4.88 -40.91
N PHE A 833 -12.66 -5.63 -41.39
CA PHE A 833 -13.60 -5.15 -42.41
C PHE A 833 -14.74 -4.28 -41.86
N LYS A 834 -15.27 -4.59 -40.67
CA LYS A 834 -16.39 -3.80 -40.09
C LYS A 834 -15.93 -2.54 -39.37
N TYR A 835 -14.79 -2.58 -38.68
CA TYR A 835 -14.33 -1.50 -37.79
C TYR A 835 -13.00 -0.85 -38.19
N CYS A 836 -12.39 -1.25 -39.32
CA CYS A 836 -11.06 -0.84 -39.80
C CYS A 836 -9.95 -0.97 -38.74
N ARG A 837 -10.04 -1.98 -37.87
CA ARG A 837 -9.07 -2.22 -36.82
C ARG A 837 -8.04 -3.26 -37.25
N ILE A 838 -6.80 -2.81 -37.39
CA ILE A 838 -5.64 -3.62 -37.84
C ILE A 838 -4.84 -4.30 -36.71
N TYR A 839 -5.31 -4.25 -35.46
CA TYR A 839 -4.70 -4.93 -34.32
C TYR A 839 -5.76 -5.77 -33.56
N PRO A 840 -5.37 -6.84 -32.86
CA PRO A 840 -6.30 -7.62 -32.03
C PRO A 840 -6.93 -6.81 -30.89
N ARG A 841 -7.74 -7.47 -30.05
CA ARG A 841 -8.29 -6.83 -28.84
C ARG A 841 -7.31 -6.99 -27.68
N LEU A 842 -6.99 -5.92 -26.96
CA LEU A 842 -6.11 -5.92 -25.77
C LEU A 842 -6.46 -7.04 -24.75
N LYS A 843 -7.75 -7.35 -24.56
CA LYS A 843 -8.20 -8.42 -23.66
C LYS A 843 -7.74 -9.84 -24.06
N ASN A 844 -7.28 -10.03 -25.30
CA ASN A 844 -6.77 -11.30 -25.81
C ASN A 844 -5.23 -11.38 -25.76
N ILE A 845 -4.49 -10.36 -25.29
CA ILE A 845 -3.01 -10.35 -25.35
C ILE A 845 -2.38 -11.57 -24.68
N ARG A 846 -2.97 -12.07 -23.58
CA ARG A 846 -2.43 -13.25 -22.91
C ARG A 846 -2.48 -14.53 -23.76
N GLU A 847 -3.54 -14.70 -24.53
CA GLU A 847 -3.63 -15.81 -25.50
C GLU A 847 -2.71 -15.56 -26.70
N ILE A 848 -2.65 -14.32 -27.20
CA ILE A 848 -1.70 -13.93 -28.28
C ILE A 848 -0.25 -14.22 -27.87
N SER A 849 0.11 -14.00 -26.60
CA SER A 849 1.45 -14.25 -26.07
C SER A 849 1.79 -15.74 -26.03
N VAL A 850 0.83 -16.61 -25.71
CA VAL A 850 0.99 -18.08 -25.79
C VAL A 850 1.20 -18.51 -27.25
N GLN A 851 0.36 -18.04 -28.17
CA GLN A 851 0.46 -18.35 -29.60
C GLN A 851 1.76 -17.85 -30.25
N ILE A 852 2.29 -16.70 -29.79
CA ILE A 852 3.61 -16.18 -30.16
C ILE A 852 4.72 -17.07 -29.56
N ALA A 853 4.63 -17.44 -28.28
CA ALA A 853 5.63 -18.29 -27.64
C ALA A 853 5.76 -19.66 -28.31
N MET A 854 4.65 -20.30 -28.73
CA MET A 854 4.65 -21.55 -29.49
C MET A 854 5.41 -21.43 -30.82
N GLU A 855 5.10 -20.42 -31.63
CA GLU A 855 5.74 -20.17 -32.93
C GLU A 855 7.27 -19.97 -32.78
N ILE A 856 7.64 -19.21 -31.75
CA ILE A 856 9.04 -18.91 -31.42
C ILE A 856 9.75 -20.15 -30.87
N GLY A 857 9.09 -20.97 -30.06
CA GLY A 857 9.59 -22.24 -29.53
C GLY A 857 9.95 -23.21 -30.65
N ASN A 858 9.03 -23.45 -31.57
CA ASN A 858 9.26 -24.27 -32.77
C ASN A 858 10.47 -23.75 -33.57
N TYR A 859 10.54 -22.44 -33.81
CA TYR A 859 11.69 -21.83 -34.49
C TYR A 859 13.01 -22.08 -33.73
N PHE A 860 13.01 -21.96 -32.39
CA PHE A 860 14.19 -22.18 -31.57
C PHE A 860 14.66 -23.64 -31.55
N TYR A 861 13.76 -24.63 -31.55
CA TYR A 861 14.16 -26.05 -31.66
C TYR A 861 14.74 -26.35 -33.05
N HIS A 862 14.04 -25.96 -34.13
CA HIS A 862 14.51 -26.19 -35.50
C HIS A 862 15.89 -25.57 -35.81
N HIS A 863 16.24 -24.46 -35.17
CA HIS A 863 17.53 -23.76 -35.38
C HIS A 863 18.56 -24.02 -34.26
N ASN A 864 18.31 -24.98 -33.36
CA ASN A 864 19.20 -25.31 -32.22
C ASN A 864 19.54 -24.07 -31.36
N LEU A 865 18.55 -23.21 -31.13
CA LEU A 865 18.62 -22.01 -30.29
C LEU A 865 18.01 -22.22 -28.89
N ALA A 866 17.13 -23.21 -28.73
CA ALA A 866 16.63 -23.63 -27.42
C ALA A 866 17.75 -24.31 -26.59
N THR A 867 17.68 -24.19 -25.26
CA THR A 867 18.49 -25.01 -24.33
C THR A 867 17.66 -25.76 -23.30
N LEU A 868 16.33 -25.55 -23.26
CA LEU A 868 15.44 -26.51 -22.64
C LEU A 868 15.55 -27.85 -23.39
N HIS A 869 15.83 -28.92 -22.65
CA HIS A 869 15.96 -30.27 -23.21
C HIS A 869 15.40 -31.30 -22.22
N PRO A 870 14.65 -32.33 -22.67
CA PRO A 870 14.20 -32.55 -24.05
C PRO A 870 13.18 -31.50 -24.51
N GLU A 871 12.86 -31.51 -25.81
CA GLU A 871 11.72 -30.76 -26.34
C GLU A 871 10.41 -31.27 -25.69
N PRO A 872 9.49 -30.39 -25.24
CA PRO A 872 8.22 -30.82 -24.67
C PRO A 872 7.35 -31.57 -25.68
N GLU A 873 6.82 -32.74 -25.29
CA GLU A 873 5.90 -33.54 -26.14
C GLU A 873 4.62 -32.76 -26.52
N ASP A 874 4.13 -31.92 -25.60
CA ASP A 874 3.05 -30.97 -25.86
C ASP A 874 3.53 -29.57 -25.44
N MET A 875 3.96 -28.79 -26.44
CA MET A 875 4.46 -27.43 -26.24
C MET A 875 3.37 -26.48 -25.73
N GLU A 876 2.10 -26.67 -26.11
CA GLU A 876 1.01 -25.81 -25.65
C GLU A 876 0.68 -26.08 -24.18
N MET A 877 0.55 -27.37 -23.79
CA MET A 877 0.36 -27.75 -22.40
C MET A 877 1.54 -27.29 -21.54
N TYR A 878 2.77 -27.48 -22.01
CA TYR A 878 3.97 -27.01 -21.30
C TYR A 878 3.93 -25.50 -21.05
N ILE A 879 3.66 -24.68 -22.07
CA ILE A 879 3.52 -23.22 -21.90
C ILE A 879 2.38 -22.90 -20.93
N ARG A 880 1.19 -23.50 -21.10
CA ARG A 880 0.00 -23.19 -20.30
C ARG A 880 0.13 -23.58 -18.83
N MET A 881 0.97 -24.58 -18.48
CA MET A 881 1.25 -24.93 -17.09
C MET A 881 2.33 -24.07 -16.43
N ASN A 882 3.23 -23.47 -17.23
CA ASN A 882 4.33 -22.63 -16.72
C ASN A 882 4.02 -21.11 -16.74
N ILE A 883 2.79 -20.70 -17.11
CA ILE A 883 2.36 -19.30 -17.00
C ILE A 883 1.75 -18.96 -15.63
N TYR A 884 2.17 -17.82 -15.07
CA TYR A 884 1.74 -17.30 -13.79
C TYR A 884 0.21 -17.18 -13.66
N SER A 885 -0.37 -17.97 -12.77
CA SER A 885 -1.79 -17.83 -12.39
C SER A 885 -1.98 -16.72 -11.35
N SER A 886 -2.97 -15.84 -11.55
CA SER A 886 -3.38 -14.84 -10.57
C SER A 886 -4.28 -15.39 -9.46
N GLN A 887 -4.68 -16.67 -9.54
CA GLN A 887 -5.43 -17.35 -8.48
C GLN A 887 -4.54 -17.64 -7.26
N TYR A 888 -5.10 -17.53 -6.06
CA TYR A 888 -4.43 -17.95 -4.84
C TYR A 888 -4.17 -19.46 -4.85
N THR A 889 -2.98 -19.86 -4.42
CA THR A 889 -2.59 -21.27 -4.26
C THR A 889 -2.80 -21.74 -2.82
N ASP A 890 -2.66 -23.03 -2.54
CA ASP A 890 -2.62 -23.53 -1.17
C ASP A 890 -1.25 -23.22 -0.52
N LEU A 891 -1.24 -22.94 0.78
CA LEU A 891 -0.01 -22.74 1.58
C LEU A 891 0.23 -23.83 2.62
N ILE A 892 -0.72 -24.74 2.79
CA ILE A 892 -0.62 -25.86 3.72
C ILE A 892 -0.28 -27.10 2.89
N ASN A 893 0.67 -27.92 3.35
CA ASN A 893 0.97 -29.20 2.70
C ASN A 893 -0.32 -30.03 2.60
N LYS A 894 -0.53 -30.68 1.46
CA LYS A 894 -1.60 -31.68 1.34
C LYS A 894 -1.10 -32.97 1.97
N PRO A 895 -1.67 -33.42 3.10
CA PRO A 895 -1.34 -34.74 3.63
C PRO A 895 -1.80 -35.79 2.62
N TYR A 896 -1.09 -36.90 2.58
CA TYR A 896 -1.47 -38.10 1.84
C TYR A 896 -1.18 -39.28 2.75
N GLU A 897 -2.04 -40.29 2.70
CA GLU A 897 -1.91 -41.45 3.57
C GLU A 897 -0.89 -42.44 2.98
N TRP A 898 -0.03 -42.95 3.85
CA TRP A 898 0.74 -44.16 3.62
C TRP A 898 -0.10 -45.36 4.06
N PRO A 899 0.22 -46.59 3.64
CA PRO A 899 -0.49 -47.78 4.11
C PRO A 899 -0.58 -47.84 5.64
N PRO A 900 -1.66 -48.40 6.20
CA PRO A 900 -1.79 -48.58 7.65
C PRO A 900 -0.68 -49.41 8.29
N GLN A 901 0.04 -50.22 7.52
CA GLN A 901 1.19 -51.00 7.99
C GLN A 901 2.46 -50.14 8.11
N ASP A 902 2.76 -49.33 7.10
CA ASP A 902 3.98 -48.50 7.04
C ASP A 902 3.88 -47.21 7.86
N SER A 903 2.66 -46.76 8.16
CA SER A 903 2.39 -45.58 9.01
C SER A 903 2.31 -45.89 10.51
N LYS A 904 2.47 -47.16 10.91
CA LYS A 904 2.34 -47.57 12.31
C LYS A 904 3.61 -47.24 13.12
N HIS A 905 3.46 -46.38 14.13
CA HIS A 905 4.52 -46.14 15.12
C HIS A 905 4.72 -47.35 16.05
N GLY A 906 5.99 -47.63 16.37
CA GLY A 906 6.41 -48.73 17.23
C GLY A 906 7.56 -49.53 16.60
N PHE A 907 8.01 -50.59 17.27
CA PHE A 907 8.98 -51.50 16.65
C PHE A 907 8.28 -52.43 15.65
N PRO A 908 8.86 -52.65 14.45
CA PRO A 908 8.29 -53.57 13.46
C PRO A 908 8.37 -55.04 13.89
N VAL A 909 9.25 -55.34 14.85
CA VAL A 909 9.40 -56.64 15.52
C VAL A 909 9.30 -56.39 17.03
N PRO A 910 8.54 -57.19 17.81
CA PRO A 910 8.46 -57.02 19.26
C PRO A 910 9.85 -57.09 19.91
N LEU A 911 10.15 -56.11 20.79
CA LEU A 911 11.32 -56.16 21.66
C LEU A 911 10.93 -56.72 23.04
N LEU A 912 11.86 -57.42 23.67
CA LEU A 912 11.84 -57.67 25.11
C LEU A 912 12.11 -56.35 25.83
N GLU A 913 11.26 -55.99 26.80
CA GLU A 913 11.49 -54.83 27.66
C GLU A 913 12.80 -54.99 28.42
N ARG A 914 13.62 -53.94 28.39
CA ARG A 914 14.80 -53.83 29.26
C ARG A 914 14.32 -53.29 30.60
N LEU A 915 14.26 -54.17 31.60
CA LEU A 915 14.10 -53.76 32.99
C LEU A 915 15.22 -52.77 33.36
N SER A 916 14.88 -51.75 34.13
CA SER A 916 15.86 -50.82 34.67
C SER A 916 16.48 -51.41 35.94
N MET A 917 17.65 -50.91 36.37
CA MET A 917 18.25 -51.34 37.65
C MET A 917 17.47 -50.89 38.90
N GLU A 918 16.29 -50.29 38.75
CA GLU A 918 15.34 -49.99 39.83
C GLU A 918 14.19 -51.02 39.91
N ASP A 919 14.15 -52.00 39.00
CA ASP A 919 13.14 -53.07 38.92
C ASP A 919 13.67 -54.46 39.38
N GLU A 920 14.87 -54.53 39.97
CA GLU A 920 15.45 -55.69 40.69
C GLU A 920 15.60 -55.41 42.21
#